data_AF-A0A947QFW8-F1
#
_entry.id   AF-A0A947QFW8-F1
#
_cell.length_a   1.000
_cell.length_b   1.000
_cell.length_c   1.000
_cell.angle_alpha   90.00
_cell.angle_beta   90.00
_cell.angle_gamma   90.00
#
_symmetry.space_group_name_H-M   'P 1'
#
loop_
_entity.id
_entity.type
_entity.pdbx_description
1 polymer ?
#
loop_
_entity_poly.entity_id
_entity_poly.type
_entity_poly.pdbx_seq_one_letter_code
_entity_poly.pdbx_strand_id
1 'polypeptide(L)'
;MKKIIYLITAISLSSIVLGCPNPLDNTPEPPSAPENLGVEGGDARVTVSWSSVVGATSYNLYWSTDSGVTPVTGTKLAGVASGYVHTGLTNGTTYYYVATAIGEGGESPASSRASAQAMRRVLSPGVPTGLSAIAGDARATLAWASVAGATSYNLYWSTDSGVTPATGTRLAGVDSGYVHTGLVNGTAYYYVATAVGEGGESSASSQAEALPQALNPGAPASLSAIAGDSRVTLSWTPVVGATSYELYWSTASGLTPATATKLGGVASGYAHTGLTNGVTYYYVATAVGEGGESEASNQASATPLPPAPSVSGLSDVDAPAKAVAWSWSSDDPGASFRFAVTGSPSADEADLGEWRSSNAASVADGDGWRYLHVQARNAFDLRSEVVTVRALLDNTAPGAFAVSVPATGTDLRPTWSWNADADRVCYRVALDDPSPSEWTACGSATSFTPAADLAAGIHTLYVQASDAAGNWSASRSADTEITVPIYPWSAFAGTGTSFGTLYAASVPVSGTGVVAAGTSTMAGGAGGYDAFAVRYGEDGAVAWRKGFGSATRNDYDAFYSSAVAADGYLFAGKTWTFGAQPGTSSDALVVKTDLDGNLLWAKAFGQSGVNESFNSCIPVGDGILVSGSRDNGMIGRSAFIVRLDASGNVAWAVSVDNAYPTSPRTAYSAVELPDGYLIGADTNSSTGASRESWMFKLSKSDGSLLWQKQLDKTGRATPAIQSLVVSADGAFVWGVGTNEYELVAVPLDPATGAVASGKSAFMFGMGSAQPDSWARAAAMDDGGLLLTSTSKGATFTSLWAARLSSSGTVAWQKYFGGTIANATGMSSVEGDDGRVYIVGSGTDAAAVGPNCWILSPDAGTGDLEELDRAATLTMATITGIVSSATSCAWKSRTVDTITTELSASISVTSF
;
A
#
# COMPACT_ATOMS: atom_id res chain seq x y z
N MET A 1 62.84 1.56 56.40
CA MET A 1 64.17 1.23 56.97
C MET A 1 64.25 1.82 58.41
N LYS A 2 64.80 1.13 59.45
CA LYS A 2 65.02 1.53 60.90
C LYS A 2 63.75 1.84 61.76
N LYS A 3 63.58 1.77 63.12
CA LYS A 3 64.26 1.25 64.38
C LYS A 3 64.98 2.19 65.42
N ILE A 4 64.76 1.88 66.75
CA ILE A 4 65.59 2.06 68.01
C ILE A 4 65.48 3.37 68.88
N ILE A 5 65.60 3.45 70.26
CA ILE A 5 65.25 2.58 71.46
C ILE A 5 65.46 3.27 72.88
N TYR A 6 64.78 2.80 73.98
CA TYR A 6 64.99 2.99 75.49
C TYR A 6 64.99 4.42 76.13
N LEU A 7 65.07 4.75 77.47
CA LEU A 7 65.20 4.11 78.85
C LEU A 7 64.48 5.04 79.94
N ILE A 8 64.55 5.13 81.31
CA ILE A 8 65.28 4.64 82.54
C ILE A 8 64.46 4.95 83.88
N THR A 9 64.95 4.70 85.14
CA THR A 9 64.20 4.69 86.45
C THR A 9 65.00 5.00 87.77
N ALA A 10 64.35 5.24 88.96
CA ALA A 10 64.76 5.04 90.43
C ALA A 10 64.81 6.27 91.42
N ILE A 11 64.86 6.21 92.80
CA ILE A 11 64.05 5.49 93.87
C ILE A 11 64.31 5.94 95.40
N SER A 12 63.25 6.12 96.24
CA SER A 12 62.98 5.64 97.67
C SER A 12 63.61 6.09 99.09
N LEU A 13 62.86 6.79 100.02
CA LEU A 13 62.68 6.82 101.58
C LEU A 13 63.59 7.31 102.83
N SER A 14 63.10 8.25 103.71
CA SER A 14 63.02 8.30 105.27
C SER A 14 64.32 8.34 106.23
N SER A 15 64.51 8.28 107.61
CA SER A 15 64.00 8.70 109.02
C SER A 15 64.63 8.03 110.36
N ILE A 16 65.00 8.63 111.58
CA ILE A 16 65.43 7.95 112.92
C ILE A 16 66.32 8.68 114.07
N VAL A 17 66.31 8.41 115.45
CA VAL A 17 67.10 9.04 116.65
C VAL A 17 67.41 8.32 118.08
N LEU A 18 68.60 8.54 118.76
CA LEU A 18 69.08 8.47 120.26
C LEU A 18 69.29 7.14 121.10
N GLY A 19 70.30 6.85 122.02
CA GLY A 19 71.32 7.56 122.92
C GLY A 19 72.61 6.73 123.44
N CYS A 20 73.58 7.22 124.30
CA CYS A 20 74.94 6.58 124.65
C CYS A 20 75.75 6.99 125.99
N PRO A 21 76.91 6.34 126.44
CA PRO A 21 77.73 6.59 127.70
C PRO A 21 79.18 7.24 127.56
N ASN A 22 80.06 7.26 128.60
CA ASN A 22 81.17 8.27 128.85
C ASN A 22 82.43 7.69 129.60
N PRO A 23 83.67 8.29 129.71
CA PRO A 23 84.42 9.33 128.95
C PRO A 23 85.92 8.99 128.55
N LEU A 24 86.62 9.95 127.92
CA LEU A 24 88.10 10.12 127.82
C LEU A 24 88.91 9.24 126.84
N ASP A 25 88.40 9.04 125.63
CA ASP A 25 89.23 9.12 124.42
C ASP A 25 88.76 10.32 123.59
N ASN A 26 89.67 11.06 122.96
CA ASN A 26 89.39 12.31 122.24
C ASN A 26 89.44 12.12 120.71
N THR A 27 88.98 10.98 120.22
CA THR A 27 88.48 10.84 118.84
C THR A 27 86.96 11.06 118.85
N PRO A 28 86.38 11.78 117.86
CA PRO A 28 84.94 12.04 117.87
C PRO A 28 84.16 10.74 117.61
N GLU A 29 83.35 10.33 118.59
CA GLU A 29 82.49 9.14 118.49
C GLU A 29 81.29 9.42 117.54
N PRO A 30 80.79 8.42 116.78
CA PRO A 30 79.54 8.55 116.03
C PRO A 30 78.37 8.98 116.92
N PRO A 31 77.35 9.67 116.36
CA PRO A 31 76.12 9.94 117.11
C PRO A 31 75.39 8.65 117.51
N SER A 32 74.47 8.77 118.44
CA SER A 32 73.84 7.61 119.07
C SER A 32 72.91 6.82 118.14
N ALA A 33 72.90 5.50 118.34
CA ALA A 33 71.94 4.56 117.76
C ALA A 33 70.48 4.94 118.13
N PRO A 34 69.42 4.63 117.36
CA PRO A 34 68.06 5.10 117.73
C PRO A 34 66.98 4.25 118.45
N GLU A 35 66.11 4.98 119.15
CA GLU A 35 64.74 4.65 119.60
C GLU A 35 63.64 5.48 118.86
N ASN A 36 62.39 5.52 119.38
CA ASN A 36 61.26 6.38 118.94
C ASN A 36 60.93 6.41 117.44
N LEU A 37 61.04 5.27 116.73
CA LEU A 37 60.63 5.11 115.33
C LEU A 37 59.09 5.13 115.18
N GLY A 38 58.50 6.31 115.08
CA GLY A 38 57.08 6.49 114.75
C GLY A 38 56.79 6.20 113.28
N VAL A 39 55.76 5.40 113.00
CA VAL A 39 55.25 5.10 111.64
C VAL A 39 53.72 5.18 111.63
N GLU A 40 53.15 5.92 110.67
CA GLU A 40 51.70 6.03 110.50
C GLU A 40 51.30 5.77 109.05
N GLY A 41 50.40 4.82 108.84
CA GLY A 41 49.92 4.42 107.51
C GLY A 41 48.75 5.26 107.01
N GLY A 42 48.75 5.56 105.70
CA GLY A 42 47.64 6.22 105.02
C GLY A 42 47.56 5.84 103.54
N ASP A 43 46.68 6.52 102.79
CA ASP A 43 46.44 6.17 101.39
C ASP A 43 47.70 6.38 100.53
N ALA A 44 48.21 5.28 99.98
CA ALA A 44 49.44 5.17 99.21
C ALA A 44 50.69 5.80 99.89
N ARG A 45 50.72 5.85 101.23
CA ARG A 45 51.83 6.47 101.98
C ARG A 45 52.01 5.94 103.41
N VAL A 46 53.21 6.14 103.96
CA VAL A 46 53.53 5.99 105.38
C VAL A 46 54.34 7.20 105.83
N THR A 47 53.90 7.90 106.86
CA THR A 47 54.64 8.99 107.51
C THR A 47 55.55 8.43 108.59
N VAL A 48 56.79 8.90 108.69
CA VAL A 48 57.81 8.33 109.58
C VAL A 48 58.54 9.43 110.37
N SER A 49 58.47 9.43 111.71
CA SER A 49 58.78 10.58 112.57
C SER A 49 59.74 10.27 113.74
N TRP A 50 60.71 11.17 113.97
CA TRP A 50 61.79 11.07 114.96
C TRP A 50 61.56 11.95 116.21
N SER A 51 62.36 11.72 117.27
CA SER A 51 62.84 12.79 118.18
C SER A 51 64.03 13.59 117.55
N SER A 52 65.08 14.04 118.27
CA SER A 52 66.34 14.54 117.67
C SER A 52 67.62 14.07 118.41
N VAL A 53 68.72 13.79 117.67
CA VAL A 53 70.02 13.32 118.21
C VAL A 53 70.94 14.52 118.37
N VAL A 54 71.53 14.64 119.56
CA VAL A 54 72.60 15.59 119.83
C VAL A 54 73.87 15.15 119.10
N GLY A 55 74.47 16.05 118.31
CA GLY A 55 75.66 15.77 117.50
C GLY A 55 75.38 15.26 116.08
N ALA A 56 74.12 15.04 115.70
CA ALA A 56 73.76 14.65 114.34
C ALA A 56 73.58 15.87 113.41
N THR A 57 74.24 15.84 112.25
CA THR A 57 74.12 16.84 111.17
C THR A 57 73.10 16.42 110.11
N SER A 58 72.83 15.12 109.94
CA SER A 58 71.79 14.57 109.06
C SER A 58 71.38 13.15 109.48
N TYR A 59 70.40 12.58 108.79
CA TYR A 59 69.85 11.24 109.09
C TYR A 59 69.62 10.42 107.83
N ASN A 60 69.56 9.10 108.01
CA ASN A 60 69.23 8.12 106.98
C ASN A 60 68.19 7.11 107.52
N LEU A 61 67.48 6.43 106.63
CA LEU A 61 66.73 5.21 106.95
C LEU A 61 66.79 4.26 105.79
N TYR A 62 66.61 3.02 106.20
CA TYR A 62 66.68 1.85 105.38
C TYR A 62 65.35 1.14 105.54
N TRP A 63 64.69 0.88 104.40
CA TRP A 63 63.37 0.28 104.38
C TRP A 63 63.37 -1.02 103.57
N SER A 64 62.36 -1.84 103.81
CA SER A 64 61.99 -2.93 102.91
C SER A 64 60.52 -3.30 103.10
N THR A 65 59.97 -4.09 102.18
CA THR A 65 58.76 -4.89 102.44
C THR A 65 59.08 -6.14 103.28
N ASP A 66 60.35 -6.52 103.39
CA ASP A 66 60.83 -7.53 104.34
C ASP A 66 61.05 -6.94 105.73
N SER A 67 60.62 -7.68 106.76
CA SER A 67 60.90 -7.40 108.16
C SER A 67 62.41 -7.40 108.51
N GLY A 68 63.25 -8.13 107.75
CA GLY A 68 64.71 -8.25 107.94
C GLY A 68 65.53 -7.01 107.54
N VAL A 69 64.92 -5.83 107.56
CA VAL A 69 65.55 -4.57 107.15
C VAL A 69 66.69 -4.16 108.12
N THR A 70 67.81 -3.72 107.53
CA THR A 70 69.03 -3.22 108.20
C THR A 70 69.67 -2.14 107.33
N PRO A 71 70.66 -1.37 107.84
CA PRO A 71 71.50 -0.48 107.01
C PRO A 71 72.26 -1.11 105.83
N VAL A 72 72.27 -2.45 105.73
CA VAL A 72 72.92 -3.20 104.64
C VAL A 72 71.89 -3.84 103.70
N THR A 73 70.70 -4.19 104.19
CA THR A 73 69.66 -4.93 103.44
C THR A 73 68.48 -4.07 102.99
N GLY A 74 68.25 -2.92 103.61
CA GLY A 74 67.24 -1.96 103.18
C GLY A 74 67.78 -0.93 102.20
N THR A 75 66.92 -0.39 101.35
CA THR A 75 67.32 0.71 100.45
C THR A 75 67.38 2.02 101.25
N LYS A 76 68.47 2.80 101.07
CA LYS A 76 68.78 4.03 101.82
C LYS A 76 68.20 5.29 101.15
N LEU A 77 67.57 6.20 101.89
CA LEU A 77 67.84 7.64 101.67
C LEU A 77 68.83 8.15 102.71
N ALA A 78 69.55 9.19 102.30
CA ALA A 78 70.34 10.03 103.17
C ALA A 78 69.83 11.48 103.14
N GLY A 79 70.12 12.25 104.18
CA GLY A 79 69.83 13.68 104.24
C GLY A 79 68.38 14.05 104.59
N VAL A 80 67.64 13.14 105.24
CA VAL A 80 66.21 13.33 105.58
C VAL A 80 65.99 14.06 106.92
N ALA A 81 64.76 14.56 107.15
CA ALA A 81 64.37 15.32 108.35
C ALA A 81 62.99 14.91 108.93
N SER A 82 62.79 15.15 110.24
CA SER A 82 61.70 14.55 111.03
C SER A 82 60.29 14.74 110.46
N GLY A 83 59.53 13.65 110.38
CA GLY A 83 58.18 13.62 109.80
C GLY A 83 58.13 13.32 108.29
N TYR A 84 59.20 12.74 107.73
CA TYR A 84 59.25 12.35 106.31
C TYR A 84 58.05 11.48 105.91
N VAL A 85 57.30 11.94 104.92
CA VAL A 85 56.18 11.20 104.33
C VAL A 85 56.70 10.39 103.15
N HIS A 86 56.77 9.06 103.30
CA HIS A 86 56.99 8.20 102.15
C HIS A 86 55.69 8.02 101.37
N THR A 87 55.63 8.55 100.15
CA THR A 87 54.51 8.41 99.21
C THR A 87 54.83 7.46 98.06
N GLY A 88 53.80 6.98 97.35
CA GLY A 88 53.95 6.03 96.24
C GLY A 88 53.91 4.56 96.67
N LEU A 89 53.37 4.29 97.86
CA LEU A 89 53.22 2.95 98.42
C LEU A 89 51.98 2.23 97.92
N THR A 90 51.99 0.90 98.01
CA THR A 90 50.84 0.05 97.70
C THR A 90 50.01 -0.17 98.97
N ASN A 91 48.73 0.22 98.93
CA ASN A 91 47.80 -0.05 100.03
C ASN A 91 47.68 -1.56 100.30
N GLY A 92 47.55 -1.94 101.57
CA GLY A 92 47.55 -3.32 102.05
C GLY A 92 48.94 -3.96 102.21
N THR A 93 50.02 -3.29 101.78
CA THR A 93 51.39 -3.79 101.93
C THR A 93 52.04 -3.21 103.20
N THR A 94 52.74 -4.06 103.96
CA THR A 94 53.54 -3.62 105.13
C THR A 94 54.91 -3.15 104.70
N TYR A 95 55.34 -2.01 105.24
CA TYR A 95 56.67 -1.45 105.02
C TYR A 95 57.39 -1.31 106.35
N TYR A 96 58.63 -1.79 106.42
CA TYR A 96 59.48 -1.88 107.60
C TYR A 96 60.65 -0.91 107.48
N TYR A 97 61.12 -0.41 108.63
CA TYR A 97 61.99 0.77 108.71
C TYR A 97 63.02 0.63 109.87
N VAL A 98 64.34 0.73 109.60
CA VAL A 98 65.42 0.97 110.60
C VAL A 98 66.51 1.99 110.22
N ALA A 99 66.92 2.84 111.15
CA ALA A 99 67.50 4.14 110.86
C ALA A 99 68.90 4.43 111.42
N THR A 100 69.52 5.50 110.94
CA THR A 100 70.80 6.01 111.48
C THR A 100 70.89 7.54 111.48
N ALA A 101 71.79 8.06 112.30
CA ALA A 101 72.17 9.47 112.37
C ALA A 101 73.63 9.66 111.93
N ILE A 102 73.92 10.75 111.22
CA ILE A 102 75.26 11.12 110.74
C ILE A 102 75.78 12.30 111.56
N GLY A 103 77.02 12.25 112.03
CA GLY A 103 77.72 13.35 112.68
C GLY A 103 79.22 13.32 112.41
N GLU A 104 80.00 14.16 113.09
CA GLU A 104 81.44 14.31 112.81
C GLU A 104 82.26 13.03 113.07
N GLY A 105 81.80 12.15 113.97
CA GLY A 105 82.39 10.83 114.21
C GLY A 105 81.95 9.72 113.24
N GLY A 106 80.95 9.94 112.38
CA GLY A 106 80.47 8.95 111.41
C GLY A 106 78.96 8.66 111.47
N GLU A 107 78.58 7.47 111.01
CA GLU A 107 77.20 6.97 110.98
C GLU A 107 76.88 6.11 112.21
N SER A 108 75.75 6.38 112.88
CA SER A 108 75.31 5.66 114.07
C SER A 108 74.93 4.20 113.78
N PRO A 109 74.83 3.33 114.81
CA PRO A 109 74.15 2.05 114.68
C PRO A 109 72.65 2.22 114.34
N ALA A 110 72.02 1.10 113.94
CA ALA A 110 70.64 1.06 113.45
C ALA A 110 69.58 1.24 114.55
N SER A 111 68.40 1.74 114.20
CA SER A 111 67.29 1.92 115.14
C SER A 111 66.59 0.62 115.53
N SER A 112 65.81 0.68 116.62
CA SER A 112 64.64 -0.19 116.76
C SER A 112 63.75 -0.11 115.50
N ARG A 113 63.27 -1.26 115.01
CA ARG A 113 62.46 -1.34 113.80
C ARG A 113 60.99 -1.06 114.08
N ALA A 114 60.38 -0.20 113.28
CA ALA A 114 58.92 -0.10 113.20
C ALA A 114 58.39 -0.43 111.80
N SER A 115 57.08 -0.62 111.69
CA SER A 115 56.41 -0.93 110.42
C SER A 115 54.94 -0.52 110.43
N ALA A 116 54.45 -0.03 109.30
CA ALA A 116 53.04 0.27 109.08
C ALA A 116 52.58 -0.26 107.70
N GLN A 117 51.28 -0.47 107.55
CA GLN A 117 50.66 -0.69 106.23
C GLN A 117 50.11 0.62 105.69
N ALA A 118 50.32 0.89 104.40
CA ALA A 118 49.52 1.90 103.70
C ALA A 118 48.06 1.39 103.61
N MET A 119 47.06 2.22 103.86
CA MET A 119 45.65 1.82 103.93
C MET A 119 44.69 2.94 103.52
N ARG A 120 43.53 2.56 102.98
CA ARG A 120 42.40 3.43 102.60
C ARG A 120 41.12 2.96 103.31
N ARG A 121 40.26 3.90 103.72
CA ARG A 121 38.96 3.64 104.37
C ARG A 121 37.81 4.13 103.47
N VAL A 122 36.68 3.44 103.53
CA VAL A 122 35.50 3.64 102.67
C VAL A 122 34.22 3.72 103.51
N LEU A 123 33.19 4.44 103.04
CA LEU A 123 31.88 4.58 103.68
C LEU A 123 30.74 4.52 102.64
N SER A 124 29.53 4.18 103.08
CA SER A 124 28.30 4.13 102.25
C SER A 124 27.71 5.54 102.01
N PRO A 125 26.91 5.77 100.94
CA PRO A 125 26.29 7.07 100.67
C PRO A 125 25.12 7.44 101.60
N GLY A 126 24.63 8.67 101.46
CA GLY A 126 23.39 9.13 102.11
C GLY A 126 22.10 8.60 101.44
N VAL A 127 20.95 9.01 101.98
CA VAL A 127 19.61 8.65 101.47
C VAL A 127 19.17 9.64 100.38
N PRO A 128 18.63 9.19 99.23
CA PRO A 128 18.05 10.08 98.22
C PRO A 128 16.84 10.86 98.75
N THR A 129 16.71 12.13 98.35
CA THR A 129 15.62 13.02 98.77
C THR A 129 14.92 13.65 97.57
N GLY A 130 13.68 14.13 97.78
CA GLY A 130 12.90 14.78 96.74
C GLY A 130 12.43 13.85 95.61
N LEU A 131 12.24 12.55 95.91
CA LEU A 131 11.67 11.61 94.93
C LEU A 131 10.27 12.08 94.52
N SER A 132 10.07 12.20 93.22
CA SER A 132 8.82 12.58 92.57
C SER A 132 8.53 11.60 91.43
N ALA A 133 7.24 11.42 91.11
CA ALA A 133 6.78 10.54 90.05
C ALA A 133 5.72 11.27 89.21
N ILE A 134 5.93 11.36 87.90
CA ILE A 134 5.01 11.99 86.95
C ILE A 134 4.43 10.91 86.04
N ALA A 135 3.12 10.72 86.09
CA ALA A 135 2.41 9.77 85.26
C ALA A 135 2.37 10.19 83.77
N GLY A 136 2.28 9.20 82.89
CA GLY A 136 1.89 9.35 81.50
C GLY A 136 1.39 8.02 80.94
N ASP A 137 1.17 7.97 79.63
CA ASP A 137 0.68 6.75 78.97
C ASP A 137 1.63 5.55 79.17
N ALA A 138 1.10 4.50 79.78
CA ALA A 138 1.79 3.25 80.16
C ALA A 138 3.14 3.43 80.90
N ARG A 139 3.35 4.57 81.58
CA ARG A 139 4.66 4.92 82.18
C ARG A 139 4.59 5.91 83.34
N ALA A 140 5.67 5.95 84.11
CA ALA A 140 5.95 7.01 85.08
C ALA A 140 7.40 7.50 84.91
N THR A 141 7.62 8.82 85.00
CA THR A 141 8.96 9.42 85.04
C THR A 141 9.32 9.76 86.48
N LEU A 142 10.45 9.23 86.97
CA LEU A 142 10.89 9.35 88.35
C LEU A 142 12.12 10.27 88.44
N ALA A 143 12.08 11.25 89.36
CA ALA A 143 13.21 12.17 89.58
C ALA A 143 13.45 12.43 91.08
N TRP A 144 14.72 12.46 91.47
CA TRP A 144 15.22 12.69 92.83
C TRP A 144 16.53 13.48 92.83
N ALA A 145 16.95 14.02 93.99
CA ALA A 145 18.21 14.73 94.14
C ALA A 145 19.42 13.76 94.20
N SER A 146 20.56 14.17 93.64
CA SER A 146 21.79 13.37 93.66
C SER A 146 22.46 13.35 95.05
N VAL A 147 23.08 12.23 95.38
CA VAL A 147 23.71 11.95 96.68
C VAL A 147 25.23 11.90 96.54
N ALA A 148 25.94 12.67 97.36
CA ALA A 148 27.41 12.64 97.39
C ALA A 148 27.95 11.25 97.80
N GLY A 149 28.94 10.75 97.06
CA GLY A 149 29.54 9.42 97.26
C GLY A 149 28.75 8.27 96.61
N ALA A 150 27.58 8.52 96.05
CA ALA A 150 26.85 7.53 95.26
C ALA A 150 27.52 7.33 93.88
N THR A 151 27.72 6.08 93.49
CA THR A 151 28.12 5.66 92.15
C THR A 151 26.94 5.23 91.27
N SER A 152 25.79 4.94 91.89
CA SER A 152 24.52 4.63 91.21
C SER A 152 23.34 4.68 92.20
N TYR A 153 22.10 4.54 91.71
CA TYR A 153 20.90 4.43 92.55
C TYR A 153 20.12 3.16 92.21
N ASN A 154 19.25 2.72 93.12
CA ASN A 154 18.20 1.75 92.79
C ASN A 154 16.83 2.33 93.15
N LEU A 155 15.87 2.17 92.25
CA LEU A 155 14.45 2.32 92.54
C LEU A 155 13.86 0.98 92.99
N TYR A 156 12.89 1.04 93.90
CA TYR A 156 12.07 -0.10 94.29
C TYR A 156 10.61 0.29 94.14
N TRP A 157 9.81 -0.53 93.45
CA TRP A 157 8.43 -0.20 93.12
C TRP A 157 7.44 -1.34 93.40
N SER A 158 6.18 -0.97 93.65
CA SER A 158 5.05 -1.91 93.77
C SER A 158 3.75 -1.23 93.31
N THR A 159 2.72 -2.02 93.01
CA THR A 159 1.33 -1.55 92.91
C THR A 159 0.67 -1.35 94.29
N ASP A 160 1.27 -1.91 95.34
CA ASP A 160 0.85 -1.70 96.73
C ASP A 160 1.60 -0.52 97.36
N SER A 161 0.92 0.24 98.23
CA SER A 161 1.52 1.34 98.98
C SER A 161 2.39 0.84 100.15
N GLY A 162 3.29 1.69 100.67
CA GLY A 162 4.28 1.28 101.69
C GLY A 162 5.45 0.44 101.15
N VAL A 163 5.87 0.66 99.90
CA VAL A 163 6.97 -0.10 99.26
C VAL A 163 8.32 0.12 99.94
N THR A 164 9.09 -0.95 100.10
CA THR A 164 10.43 -0.95 100.72
C THR A 164 11.43 -1.75 99.87
N PRO A 165 12.75 -1.62 100.12
CA PRO A 165 13.76 -2.46 99.46
C PRO A 165 13.60 -3.98 99.61
N ALA A 166 12.77 -4.45 100.54
CA ALA A 166 12.48 -5.86 100.77
C ALA A 166 11.13 -6.32 100.17
N THR A 167 10.27 -5.39 99.72
CA THR A 167 8.91 -5.68 99.22
C THR A 167 8.67 -5.20 97.79
N GLY A 168 9.43 -4.20 97.32
CA GLY A 168 9.34 -3.68 95.97
C GLY A 168 10.24 -4.42 94.97
N THR A 169 9.81 -4.43 93.71
CA THR A 169 10.63 -4.87 92.58
C THR A 169 11.79 -3.89 92.37
N ARG A 170 13.03 -4.41 92.44
CA ARG A 170 14.26 -3.60 92.36
C ARG A 170 14.67 -3.32 90.91
N LEU A 171 14.77 -2.03 90.57
CA LEU A 171 15.37 -1.51 89.35
C LEU A 171 16.73 -0.90 89.71
N ALA A 172 17.80 -1.59 89.34
CA ALA A 172 19.16 -1.29 89.82
C ALA A 172 19.98 -0.51 88.80
N GLY A 173 20.89 0.35 89.28
CA GLY A 173 21.78 1.13 88.41
C GLY A 173 21.07 2.23 87.62
N VAL A 174 20.01 2.82 88.20
CA VAL A 174 19.18 3.86 87.57
C VAL A 174 19.65 5.26 87.94
N ASP A 175 19.43 6.23 87.04
CA ASP A 175 19.71 7.65 87.25
C ASP A 175 18.43 8.48 87.40
N SER A 176 18.55 9.65 88.02
CA SER A 176 17.42 10.58 88.20
C SER A 176 16.89 11.07 86.84
N GLY A 177 15.57 11.02 86.65
CA GLY A 177 14.91 11.17 85.35
C GLY A 177 14.51 9.82 84.71
N TYR A 178 14.73 8.69 85.40
CA TYR A 178 14.37 7.35 84.95
C TYR A 178 12.88 7.24 84.56
N VAL A 179 12.60 6.78 83.33
CA VAL A 179 11.24 6.51 82.86
C VAL A 179 10.95 5.01 83.03
N HIS A 180 10.09 4.68 83.99
CA HIS A 180 9.58 3.33 84.18
C HIS A 180 8.41 3.10 83.22
N THR A 181 8.58 2.21 82.24
CA THR A 181 7.63 1.92 81.16
C THR A 181 7.03 0.52 81.29
N GLY A 182 5.93 0.26 80.58
CA GLY A 182 5.22 -1.03 80.63
C GLY A 182 4.21 -1.11 81.78
N LEU A 183 3.74 0.04 82.26
CA LEU A 183 2.75 0.14 83.33
C LEU A 183 1.35 0.04 82.77
N VAL A 184 0.42 -0.49 83.57
CA VAL A 184 -1.00 -0.59 83.21
C VAL A 184 -1.70 0.74 83.49
N ASN A 185 -2.28 1.37 82.46
CA ASN A 185 -3.11 2.56 82.59
C ASN A 185 -4.29 2.31 83.57
N GLY A 186 -4.56 3.26 84.46
CA GLY A 186 -5.56 3.15 85.53
C GLY A 186 -5.12 2.38 86.78
N THR A 187 -3.89 1.83 86.83
CA THR A 187 -3.33 1.18 88.03
C THR A 187 -2.35 2.13 88.73
N ALA A 188 -2.43 2.27 90.06
CA ALA A 188 -1.47 3.08 90.81
C ALA A 188 -0.13 2.34 91.01
N TYR A 189 0.98 3.06 90.92
CA TYR A 189 2.32 2.54 91.14
C TYR A 189 3.08 3.44 92.12
N TYR A 190 3.74 2.82 93.09
CA TYR A 190 4.48 3.51 94.13
C TYR A 190 5.97 3.19 94.11
N TYR A 191 6.81 4.15 94.51
CA TYR A 191 8.26 4.13 94.31
C TYR A 191 9.04 4.63 95.53
N VAL A 192 10.18 4.01 95.85
CA VAL A 192 11.24 4.57 96.72
C VAL A 192 12.62 4.42 96.07
N ALA A 193 13.57 5.29 96.40
CA ALA A 193 14.93 5.31 95.85
C ALA A 193 16.00 5.09 96.94
N THR A 194 17.10 4.44 96.58
CA THR A 194 18.31 4.20 97.41
C THR A 194 19.56 4.65 96.65
N ALA A 195 20.66 4.92 97.35
CA ALA A 195 21.95 5.23 96.72
C ALA A 195 22.99 4.14 97.03
N VAL A 196 23.76 3.73 96.02
CA VAL A 196 24.85 2.74 96.13
C VAL A 196 26.18 3.44 95.92
N GLY A 197 27.19 3.12 96.73
CA GLY A 197 28.56 3.60 96.57
C GLY A 197 29.59 2.57 97.00
N GLU A 198 30.86 2.98 97.05
CA GLU A 198 32.01 2.10 97.34
C GLU A 198 31.87 1.37 98.69
N GLY A 199 31.15 1.94 99.66
CA GLY A 199 30.85 1.33 100.97
C GLY A 199 29.48 0.66 101.09
N GLY A 200 28.75 0.42 100.00
CA GLY A 200 27.45 -0.27 100.00
C GLY A 200 26.24 0.62 99.68
N GLU A 201 25.04 0.08 99.92
CA GLU A 201 23.73 0.69 99.62
C GLU A 201 23.13 1.38 100.85
N SER A 202 22.48 2.53 100.65
CA SER A 202 21.86 3.35 101.69
C SER A 202 20.37 3.04 101.90
N SER A 203 19.79 3.57 102.98
CA SER A 203 18.36 3.46 103.26
C SER A 203 17.50 4.14 102.18
N ALA A 204 16.23 3.72 102.09
CA ALA A 204 15.30 4.22 101.08
C ALA A 204 14.75 5.63 101.39
N SER A 205 14.38 6.35 100.32
CA SER A 205 13.71 7.64 100.34
C SER A 205 12.27 7.57 100.87
N SER A 206 11.64 8.73 101.01
CA SER A 206 10.17 8.83 101.04
C SER A 206 9.54 8.22 99.78
N GLN A 207 8.31 7.70 99.91
CA GLN A 207 7.55 7.12 98.81
C GLN A 207 6.96 8.20 97.89
N ALA A 208 6.95 7.93 96.58
CA ALA A 208 6.21 8.69 95.57
C ALA A 208 5.19 7.80 94.85
N GLU A 209 4.17 8.38 94.21
CA GLU A 209 3.05 7.69 93.56
C GLU A 209 2.81 8.25 92.15
N ALA A 210 2.47 7.38 91.20
CA ALA A 210 1.99 7.76 89.88
C ALA A 210 0.83 6.85 89.43
N LEU A 211 -0.14 7.43 88.74
CA LEU A 211 -1.29 6.74 88.12
C LEU A 211 -1.25 6.96 86.59
N PRO A 212 -0.60 6.07 85.82
CA PRO A 212 -0.58 6.10 84.35
C PRO A 212 -1.99 6.17 83.75
N GLN A 213 -2.16 6.98 82.71
CA GLN A 213 -3.42 7.14 81.97
C GLN A 213 -3.13 7.43 80.50
N ALA A 214 -3.98 6.90 79.62
CA ALA A 214 -4.02 7.28 78.22
C ALA A 214 -4.47 8.75 78.07
N LEU A 215 -3.92 9.44 77.07
CA LEU A 215 -4.28 10.83 76.74
C LEU A 215 -4.94 10.88 75.36
N ASN A 216 -5.88 11.81 75.16
CA ASN A 216 -6.40 12.10 73.82
C ASN A 216 -5.25 12.63 72.94
N PRO A 217 -5.19 12.26 71.64
CA PRO A 217 -4.24 12.86 70.72
C PRO A 217 -4.52 14.35 70.51
N GLY A 218 -3.50 15.10 70.07
CA GLY A 218 -3.69 16.47 69.59
C GLY A 218 -4.51 16.53 68.29
N ALA A 219 -5.06 17.69 67.96
CA ALA A 219 -5.74 17.90 66.67
C ALA A 219 -4.75 17.69 65.49
N PRO A 220 -5.17 17.03 64.39
CA PRO A 220 -4.34 16.90 63.19
C PRO A 220 -3.93 18.26 62.61
N ALA A 221 -2.62 18.48 62.47
CA ALA A 221 -2.08 19.74 61.97
C ALA A 221 -1.80 19.69 60.46
N SER A 222 -1.96 20.85 59.81
CA SER A 222 -1.69 21.04 58.38
C SER A 222 -2.49 20.11 57.47
N LEU A 223 -3.81 20.01 57.69
CA LEU A 223 -4.69 19.34 56.74
C LEU A 223 -4.65 20.08 55.40
N SER A 224 -4.26 19.36 54.36
CA SER A 224 -4.20 19.80 52.97
C SER A 224 -5.13 18.93 52.13
N ALA A 225 -5.70 19.52 51.08
CA ALA A 225 -6.63 18.88 50.17
C ALA A 225 -6.19 19.12 48.72
N ILE A 226 -5.79 18.05 48.03
CA ILE A 226 -5.28 18.09 46.65
C ILE A 226 -6.34 17.50 45.73
N ALA A 227 -6.85 18.31 44.80
CA ALA A 227 -7.80 17.86 43.78
C ALA A 227 -7.18 16.82 42.83
N GLY A 228 -8.02 15.93 42.32
CA GLY A 228 -7.77 15.13 41.13
C GLY A 228 -9.09 14.72 40.49
N ASP A 229 -9.05 13.87 39.48
CA ASP A 229 -10.27 13.42 38.82
C ASP A 229 -11.18 12.64 39.77
N SER A 230 -12.40 13.15 39.94
CA SER A 230 -13.48 12.60 40.74
C SER A 230 -13.05 12.24 42.17
N ARG A 231 -12.02 12.94 42.68
CA ARG A 231 -11.39 12.65 43.97
C ARG A 231 -10.71 13.87 44.61
N VAL A 232 -10.53 13.80 45.92
CA VAL A 232 -9.55 14.64 46.63
C VAL A 232 -8.63 13.76 47.46
N THR A 233 -7.32 14.00 47.38
CA THR A 233 -6.32 13.36 48.23
C THR A 233 -5.99 14.28 49.40
N LEU A 234 -6.14 13.77 50.62
CA LEU A 234 -6.00 14.51 51.86
C LEU A 234 -4.74 14.08 52.61
N SER A 235 -3.98 15.05 53.11
CA SER A 235 -2.79 14.79 53.91
C SER A 235 -2.74 15.73 55.12
N TRP A 236 -2.27 15.20 56.24
CA TRP A 236 -2.08 15.90 57.51
C TRP A 236 -0.86 15.32 58.24
N THR A 237 -0.34 16.07 59.21
CA THR A 237 0.79 15.60 60.04
C THR A 237 0.31 14.48 60.97
N PRO A 238 0.96 13.31 61.00
CA PRO A 238 0.62 12.25 61.95
C PRO A 238 0.76 12.70 63.40
N VAL A 239 -0.25 12.41 64.21
CA VAL A 239 -0.33 12.78 65.63
C VAL A 239 0.16 11.62 66.49
N VAL A 240 1.05 11.92 67.45
CA VAL A 240 1.53 10.94 68.44
C VAL A 240 0.40 10.54 69.38
N GLY A 241 0.21 9.24 69.59
CA GLY A 241 -0.87 8.67 70.41
C GLY A 241 -2.17 8.36 69.65
N ALA A 242 -2.26 8.73 68.37
CA ALA A 242 -3.41 8.40 67.53
C ALA A 242 -3.34 6.94 67.04
N THR A 243 -4.41 6.17 67.28
CA THR A 243 -4.65 4.81 66.76
C THR A 243 -5.43 4.83 65.45
N SER A 244 -6.29 5.83 65.21
CA SER A 244 -6.94 6.10 63.93
C SER A 244 -7.20 7.60 63.73
N TYR A 245 -7.75 7.97 62.56
CA TYR A 245 -8.23 9.31 62.28
C TYR A 245 -9.66 9.24 61.72
N GLU A 246 -10.46 10.25 62.03
CA GLU A 246 -11.80 10.40 61.48
C GLU A 246 -11.82 11.65 60.61
N LEU A 247 -12.39 11.52 59.41
CA LEU A 247 -12.44 12.58 58.42
C LEU A 247 -13.89 13.02 58.21
N TYR A 248 -14.12 14.32 58.17
CA TYR A 248 -15.44 14.92 58.02
C TYR A 248 -15.46 15.79 56.77
N TRP A 249 -16.52 15.69 55.97
CA TRP A 249 -16.64 16.45 54.74
C TRP A 249 -18.04 17.02 54.46
N SER A 250 -18.09 18.09 53.68
CA SER A 250 -19.33 18.73 53.19
C SER A 250 -19.08 19.50 51.88
N THR A 251 -20.12 19.79 51.12
CA THR A 251 -20.09 20.76 50.02
C THR A 251 -20.35 22.19 50.49
N ALA A 252 -20.75 22.38 51.76
CA ALA A 252 -20.84 23.68 52.41
C ALA A 252 -19.55 24.00 53.19
N SER A 253 -19.15 25.28 53.17
CA SER A 253 -18.05 25.80 54.00
C SER A 253 -18.47 25.96 55.46
N GLY A 254 -17.50 25.98 56.39
CA GLY A 254 -17.79 26.07 57.83
C GLY A 254 -18.34 24.77 58.43
N LEU A 255 -17.99 23.61 57.86
CA LEU A 255 -18.35 22.32 58.42
C LEU A 255 -17.76 22.10 59.81
N THR A 256 -18.47 21.32 60.61
CA THR A 256 -18.04 20.79 61.91
C THR A 256 -18.31 19.28 61.92
N PRO A 257 -17.72 18.51 62.85
CA PRO A 257 -18.05 17.09 63.02
C PRO A 257 -19.55 16.78 63.18
N ALA A 258 -20.36 17.76 63.64
CA ALA A 258 -21.82 17.63 63.79
C ALA A 258 -22.65 18.03 62.55
N THR A 259 -22.05 18.68 61.55
CA THR A 259 -22.73 19.18 60.33
C THR A 259 -22.19 18.56 59.04
N ALA A 260 -21.35 17.53 59.15
CA ALA A 260 -20.59 16.92 58.08
C ALA A 260 -20.88 15.42 57.91
N THR A 261 -20.54 14.86 56.76
CA THR A 261 -20.50 13.42 56.54
C THR A 261 -19.19 12.86 57.10
N LYS A 262 -19.27 11.87 58.00
CA LYS A 262 -18.11 11.22 58.63
C LYS A 262 -17.60 10.03 57.80
N LEU A 263 -16.28 9.92 57.69
CA LEU A 263 -15.50 8.83 57.09
C LEU A 263 -14.48 8.38 58.14
N GLY A 264 -14.74 7.25 58.80
CA GLY A 264 -13.96 6.79 59.94
C GLY A 264 -12.82 5.83 59.59
N GLY A 265 -11.87 5.67 60.52
CA GLY A 265 -10.76 4.71 60.40
C GLY A 265 -9.75 5.04 59.30
N VAL A 266 -9.61 6.32 58.92
CA VAL A 266 -8.73 6.74 57.81
C VAL A 266 -7.29 7.00 58.28
N ALA A 267 -6.38 7.14 57.32
CA ALA A 267 -4.97 7.48 57.54
C ALA A 267 -4.54 8.66 56.65
N SER A 268 -3.49 9.38 57.03
CA SER A 268 -2.95 10.50 56.23
C SER A 268 -2.51 10.00 54.85
N GLY A 269 -2.90 10.72 53.80
CA GLY A 269 -2.84 10.26 52.40
C GLY A 269 -4.17 9.71 51.85
N TYR A 270 -5.25 9.73 52.64
CA TYR A 270 -6.58 9.24 52.24
C TYR A 270 -7.08 9.90 50.94
N ALA A 271 -7.47 9.08 49.96
CA ALA A 271 -8.11 9.52 48.74
C ALA A 271 -9.64 9.35 48.85
N HIS A 272 -10.36 10.46 49.00
CA HIS A 272 -11.81 10.48 48.94
C HIS A 272 -12.24 10.46 47.46
N THR A 273 -12.76 9.32 46.99
CA THR A 273 -13.11 9.06 45.58
C THR A 273 -14.62 9.01 45.34
N GLY A 274 -15.04 9.15 44.09
CA GLY A 274 -16.47 9.11 43.70
C GLY A 274 -17.15 10.48 43.80
N LEU A 275 -16.37 11.55 43.68
CA LEU A 275 -16.81 12.94 43.81
C LEU A 275 -17.18 13.53 42.45
N THR A 276 -18.09 14.51 42.45
CA THR A 276 -18.49 15.23 41.24
C THR A 276 -17.46 16.31 40.91
N ASN A 277 -16.83 16.21 39.73
CA ASN A 277 -15.95 17.26 39.23
C ASN A 277 -16.68 18.61 39.10
N GLY A 278 -15.98 19.71 39.40
CA GLY A 278 -16.53 21.07 39.44
C GLY A 278 -17.23 21.44 40.75
N VAL A 279 -17.49 20.50 41.66
CA VAL A 279 -18.07 20.76 42.98
C VAL A 279 -16.96 20.95 44.01
N THR A 280 -17.00 22.02 44.81
CA THR A 280 -16.04 22.24 45.90
C THR A 280 -16.42 21.41 47.12
N TYR A 281 -15.47 20.63 47.63
CA TYR A 281 -15.60 19.85 48.85
C TYR A 281 -14.69 20.41 49.94
N TYR A 282 -15.24 20.56 51.14
CA TYR A 282 -14.58 21.06 52.33
C TYR A 282 -14.37 19.93 53.35
N TYR A 283 -13.25 19.96 54.08
CA TYR A 283 -12.79 18.87 54.93
C TYR A 283 -12.24 19.37 56.28
N VAL A 284 -12.48 18.59 57.34
CA VAL A 284 -11.73 18.65 58.62
C VAL A 284 -11.45 17.22 59.10
N ALA A 285 -10.37 17.01 59.86
CA ALA A 285 -10.00 15.71 60.41
C ALA A 285 -9.77 15.78 61.92
N THR A 286 -10.04 14.69 62.62
CA THR A 286 -9.71 14.46 64.03
C THR A 286 -8.80 13.24 64.16
N ALA A 287 -8.08 13.14 65.27
CA ALA A 287 -7.30 11.98 65.66
C ALA A 287 -8.03 11.24 66.80
N VAL A 288 -8.04 9.91 66.77
CA VAL A 288 -8.59 9.06 67.82
C VAL A 288 -7.44 8.28 68.44
N GLY A 289 -7.37 8.24 69.76
CA GLY A 289 -6.42 7.43 70.54
C GLY A 289 -7.12 6.76 71.72
N GLU A 290 -6.37 6.10 72.60
CA GLU A 290 -6.97 5.39 73.75
C GLU A 290 -7.74 6.30 74.73
N GLY A 291 -7.43 7.60 74.79
CA GLY A 291 -8.22 8.58 75.55
C GLY A 291 -9.51 9.06 74.86
N GLY A 292 -9.65 8.83 73.54
CA GLY A 292 -10.79 9.28 72.73
C GLY A 292 -10.40 10.12 71.51
N GLU A 293 -11.40 10.80 70.93
CA GLU A 293 -11.27 11.68 69.76
C GLU A 293 -10.71 13.07 70.15
N SER A 294 -10.00 13.72 69.24
CA SER A 294 -9.39 15.04 69.40
C SER A 294 -10.31 16.18 68.93
N GLU A 295 -9.91 17.42 69.21
CA GLU A 295 -10.39 18.60 68.47
C GLU A 295 -10.09 18.47 66.96
N ALA A 296 -10.84 19.21 66.14
CA ALA A 296 -10.73 19.19 64.69
C ALA A 296 -9.52 19.98 64.15
N SER A 297 -9.00 19.55 63.00
CA SER A 297 -7.95 20.22 62.23
C SER A 297 -8.38 21.59 61.70
N ASN A 298 -7.43 22.31 61.07
CA ASN A 298 -7.80 23.37 60.14
C ASN A 298 -8.76 22.83 59.06
N GLN A 299 -9.66 23.68 58.59
CA GLN A 299 -10.47 23.37 57.41
C GLN A 299 -9.59 23.39 56.15
N ALA A 300 -9.78 22.42 55.28
CA ALA A 300 -9.19 22.35 53.94
C ALA A 300 -10.30 22.29 52.88
N SER A 301 -9.99 22.57 51.62
CA SER A 301 -10.95 22.47 50.53
C SER A 301 -10.29 22.24 49.18
N ALA A 302 -10.97 21.47 48.32
CA ALA A 302 -10.57 21.27 46.94
C ALA A 302 -11.79 21.08 46.04
N THR A 303 -11.63 21.43 44.77
CA THR A 303 -12.61 21.20 43.71
C THR A 303 -12.03 20.14 42.78
N PRO A 304 -12.49 18.88 42.81
CA PRO A 304 -12.12 17.87 41.82
C PRO A 304 -12.35 18.39 40.40
N LEU A 305 -11.43 18.08 39.50
CA LEU A 305 -11.51 18.41 38.08
C LEU A 305 -11.05 17.18 37.29
N PRO A 306 -11.64 16.90 36.12
CA PRO A 306 -11.14 15.84 35.24
C PRO A 306 -9.71 16.20 34.79
N PRO A 307 -8.95 15.24 34.23
CA PRO A 307 -7.75 15.59 33.49
C PRO A 307 -8.07 16.59 32.37
N ALA A 308 -7.05 17.34 31.95
CA ALA A 308 -7.10 17.95 30.63
C ALA A 308 -7.22 16.83 29.57
N PRO A 309 -8.03 17.01 28.51
CA PRO A 309 -8.23 15.97 27.51
C PRO A 309 -6.92 15.66 26.80
N SER A 310 -6.69 14.39 26.46
CA SER A 310 -5.66 13.99 25.52
C SER A 310 -6.20 13.93 24.08
N VAL A 311 -5.32 14.09 23.10
CA VAL A 311 -5.63 13.88 21.67
C VAL A 311 -4.93 12.60 21.22
N SER A 312 -5.66 11.72 20.54
CA SER A 312 -5.24 10.37 20.18
C SER A 312 -5.69 10.00 18.76
N GLY A 313 -5.10 8.95 18.17
CA GLY A 313 -5.40 8.50 16.80
C GLY A 313 -4.63 9.23 15.69
N LEU A 314 -3.78 10.19 16.03
CA LEU A 314 -2.87 10.85 15.09
C LEU A 314 -1.53 10.10 14.98
N SER A 315 -0.99 10.06 13.77
CA SER A 315 0.36 9.56 13.46
C SER A 315 0.93 10.30 12.26
N ASP A 316 2.25 10.33 12.13
CA ASP A 316 2.93 10.89 10.95
C ASP A 316 2.70 10.01 9.71
N VAL A 317 2.57 10.66 8.55
CA VAL A 317 2.43 10.03 7.23
C VAL A 317 3.66 10.40 6.40
N ASP A 318 4.77 9.72 6.68
CA ASP A 318 6.08 9.96 6.05
C ASP A 318 6.19 9.42 4.61
N ALA A 319 5.27 8.54 4.20
CA ALA A 319 5.16 8.11 2.82
C ALA A 319 4.51 9.24 1.97
N PRO A 320 5.05 9.59 0.79
CA PRO A 320 4.43 10.55 -0.11
C PRO A 320 2.98 10.16 -0.45
N ALA A 321 2.08 11.14 -0.44
CA ALA A 321 0.67 10.94 -0.82
C ALA A 321 0.06 12.21 -1.43
N LYS A 322 -0.85 12.05 -2.39
CA LYS A 322 -1.62 13.17 -2.97
C LYS A 322 -2.45 13.94 -1.94
N ALA A 323 -3.07 13.20 -1.03
CA ALA A 323 -3.95 13.73 -0.02
C ALA A 323 -3.81 12.93 1.27
N VAL A 324 -3.98 13.61 2.39
CA VAL A 324 -4.07 13.00 3.72
C VAL A 324 -5.38 13.43 4.37
N ALA A 325 -6.03 12.49 5.05
CA ALA A 325 -7.13 12.75 5.95
C ALA A 325 -6.74 12.22 7.34
N TRP A 326 -6.67 13.13 8.31
CA TRP A 326 -6.46 12.79 9.71
C TRP A 326 -7.81 12.79 10.42
N SER A 327 -8.03 11.79 11.27
CA SER A 327 -9.14 11.73 12.22
C SER A 327 -8.56 11.45 13.60
N TRP A 328 -9.03 12.15 14.62
CA TRP A 328 -8.55 11.98 16.00
C TRP A 328 -9.71 11.77 16.97
N SER A 329 -9.36 11.27 18.15
CA SER A 329 -10.25 11.06 19.29
C SER A 329 -9.71 11.75 20.54
N SER A 330 -10.59 11.98 21.51
CA SER A 330 -10.20 12.35 22.86
C SER A 330 -10.73 11.34 23.87
N ASP A 331 -10.10 11.29 25.02
CA ASP A 331 -10.55 10.55 26.20
C ASP A 331 -11.75 11.22 26.90
N ASP A 332 -11.98 12.53 26.67
CA ASP A 332 -13.23 13.22 27.02
C ASP A 332 -14.21 13.25 25.82
N PRO A 333 -15.37 12.54 25.89
CA PRO A 333 -16.41 12.59 24.86
C PRO A 333 -17.08 13.97 24.71
N GLY A 334 -16.93 14.86 25.69
CA GLY A 334 -17.40 16.25 25.66
C GLY A 334 -16.37 17.25 25.08
N ALA A 335 -15.20 16.78 24.64
CA ALA A 335 -14.13 17.65 24.19
C ALA A 335 -14.51 18.49 22.95
N SER A 336 -14.05 19.75 22.94
CA SER A 336 -14.03 20.60 21.75
C SER A 336 -12.60 20.73 21.24
N PHE A 337 -12.42 20.85 19.93
CA PHE A 337 -11.11 20.91 19.27
C PHE A 337 -10.91 22.24 18.55
N ARG A 338 -9.66 22.70 18.48
CA ARG A 338 -9.21 23.67 17.47
C ARG A 338 -7.97 23.12 16.77
N PHE A 339 -7.81 23.44 15.49
CA PHE A 339 -6.76 22.85 14.68
C PHE A 339 -6.47 23.67 13.41
N ALA A 340 -5.21 23.61 12.96
CA ALA A 340 -4.78 24.16 11.69
C ALA A 340 -3.87 23.17 10.96
N VAL A 341 -3.91 23.24 9.62
CA VAL A 341 -2.94 22.58 8.75
C VAL A 341 -2.02 23.65 8.18
N THR A 342 -0.71 23.54 8.42
CA THR A 342 0.29 24.54 8.02
C THR A 342 1.44 23.90 7.24
N GLY A 343 2.34 24.73 6.69
CA GLY A 343 3.64 24.30 6.15
C GLY A 343 4.78 24.33 7.17
N SER A 344 4.50 24.55 8.46
CA SER A 344 5.47 24.77 9.53
C SER A 344 5.39 23.67 10.60
N PRO A 345 6.53 23.16 11.14
CA PRO A 345 6.50 22.22 12.26
C PRO A 345 6.02 22.83 13.58
N SER A 346 5.84 24.16 13.64
CA SER A 346 5.32 24.89 14.80
C SER A 346 4.24 25.89 14.38
N ALA A 347 3.17 25.98 15.18
CA ALA A 347 2.10 26.95 15.08
C ALA A 347 1.76 27.49 16.48
N ASP A 348 1.42 28.78 16.60
CA ASP A 348 1.03 29.40 17.85
C ASP A 348 -0.45 29.15 18.16
N GLU A 349 -0.90 29.36 19.42
CA GLU A 349 -2.32 29.21 19.78
C GLU A 349 -3.26 30.10 18.92
N ALA A 350 -2.75 31.17 18.32
CA ALA A 350 -3.51 32.06 17.43
C ALA A 350 -3.79 31.43 16.06
N ASP A 351 -2.93 30.53 15.57
CA ASP A 351 -3.05 29.93 14.23
C ASP A 351 -4.11 28.82 14.19
N LEU A 352 -4.40 28.17 15.32
CA LEU A 352 -5.28 27.01 15.45
C LEU A 352 -6.77 27.31 15.17
N GLY A 353 -7.15 28.58 15.07
CA GLY A 353 -8.51 29.02 14.78
C GLY A 353 -9.53 28.74 15.89
N GLU A 354 -10.81 28.82 15.52
CA GLU A 354 -11.95 28.72 16.45
C GLU A 354 -12.22 27.28 16.93
N TRP A 355 -12.76 27.19 18.15
CA TRP A 355 -13.16 25.93 18.77
C TRP A 355 -14.42 25.34 18.14
N ARG A 356 -14.37 24.05 17.81
CA ARG A 356 -15.41 23.30 17.08
C ARG A 356 -15.49 21.84 17.55
N SER A 357 -16.60 21.17 17.25
CA SER A 357 -16.79 19.74 17.53
C SER A 357 -16.14 18.81 16.49
N SER A 358 -15.63 19.36 15.39
CA SER A 358 -14.98 18.60 14.31
C SER A 358 -13.68 17.95 14.78
N ASN A 359 -13.58 16.63 14.62
CA ASN A 359 -12.43 15.81 15.03
C ASN A 359 -11.66 15.21 13.83
N ALA A 360 -11.74 15.85 12.66
CA ALA A 360 -11.05 15.44 11.44
C ALA A 360 -10.62 16.64 10.61
N ALA A 361 -9.54 16.47 9.85
CA ALA A 361 -8.98 17.44 8.93
C ALA A 361 -8.41 16.73 7.70
N SER A 362 -8.48 17.35 6.53
CA SER A 362 -7.91 16.81 5.29
C SER A 362 -7.23 17.89 4.48
N VAL A 363 -6.15 17.54 3.79
CA VAL A 363 -5.45 18.41 2.84
C VAL A 363 -5.01 17.59 1.63
N ALA A 364 -5.21 18.16 0.44
CA ALA A 364 -4.93 17.53 -0.84
C ALA A 364 -4.14 18.43 -1.81
N ASP A 365 -3.85 19.68 -1.43
CA ASP A 365 -3.34 20.70 -2.35
C ASP A 365 -1.85 21.00 -2.15
N GLY A 366 -1.12 20.93 -3.27
CA GLY A 366 0.30 21.24 -3.38
C GLY A 366 1.23 20.24 -2.70
N ASP A 367 2.53 20.52 -2.75
CA ASP A 367 3.58 19.55 -2.42
C ASP A 367 4.34 19.88 -1.15
N GLY A 368 5.15 18.93 -0.68
CA GLY A 368 6.00 19.04 0.49
C GLY A 368 5.27 18.77 1.80
N TRP A 369 5.98 18.95 2.92
CA TRP A 369 5.43 18.69 4.24
C TRP A 369 4.21 19.57 4.56
N ARG A 370 3.19 18.94 5.14
CA ARG A 370 2.07 19.58 5.83
C ARG A 370 2.08 19.13 7.28
N TYR A 371 1.75 20.03 8.18
CA TYR A 371 1.69 19.75 9.61
C TYR A 371 0.27 20.05 10.10
N LEU A 372 -0.38 19.04 10.67
CA LEU A 372 -1.64 19.21 11.40
C LEU A 372 -1.31 19.43 12.87
N HIS A 373 -1.76 20.57 13.40
CA HIS A 373 -1.67 20.89 14.82
C HIS A 373 -3.09 20.82 15.42
N VAL A 374 -3.27 20.06 16.50
CA VAL A 374 -4.57 19.86 17.17
C VAL A 374 -4.45 20.15 18.66
N GLN A 375 -5.40 20.92 19.20
CA GLN A 375 -5.59 21.09 20.64
C GLN A 375 -7.04 20.76 21.01
N ALA A 376 -7.23 20.03 22.12
CA ALA A 376 -8.52 19.75 22.72
C ALA A 376 -8.74 20.59 23.98
N ARG A 377 -10.01 20.82 24.35
CA ARG A 377 -10.42 21.32 25.66
C ARG A 377 -11.66 20.60 26.17
N ASN A 378 -11.76 20.43 27.48
CA ASN A 378 -12.95 19.90 28.14
C ASN A 378 -13.94 21.01 28.54
N ALA A 379 -15.07 20.63 29.14
CA ALA A 379 -16.10 21.56 29.62
C ALA A 379 -15.66 22.55 30.71
N PHE A 380 -14.45 22.42 31.26
CA PHE A 380 -13.86 23.30 32.28
C PHE A 380 -12.77 24.24 31.69
N ASP A 381 -12.63 24.32 30.36
CA ASP A 381 -11.56 24.99 29.61
C ASP A 381 -10.13 24.51 29.94
N LEU A 382 -9.97 23.34 30.58
CA LEU A 382 -8.67 22.69 30.68
C LEU A 382 -8.29 22.16 29.28
N ARG A 383 -7.07 22.48 28.83
CA ARG A 383 -6.62 22.28 27.44
C ARG A 383 -5.53 21.23 27.37
N SER A 384 -5.50 20.49 26.26
CA SER A 384 -4.37 19.63 25.91
C SER A 384 -3.13 20.46 25.55
N GLU A 385 -1.98 19.80 25.57
CA GLU A 385 -0.84 20.22 24.74
C GLU A 385 -1.22 20.19 23.25
N VAL A 386 -0.52 20.95 22.41
CA VAL A 386 -0.77 20.96 20.96
C VAL A 386 -0.09 19.74 20.33
N VAL A 387 -0.88 18.73 19.98
CA VAL A 387 -0.37 17.55 19.24
C VAL A 387 -0.14 17.95 17.79
N THR A 388 1.11 17.81 17.33
CA THR A 388 1.49 18.05 15.93
C THR A 388 1.89 16.74 15.28
N VAL A 389 1.32 16.45 14.11
CA VAL A 389 1.76 15.36 13.20
C VAL A 389 1.96 15.90 11.79
N ARG A 390 2.82 15.25 11.02
CA ARG A 390 3.14 15.64 9.64
C ARG A 390 2.61 14.66 8.60
N ALA A 391 2.47 15.13 7.38
CA ALA A 391 2.32 14.31 6.18
C ALA A 391 3.18 14.88 5.05
N LEU A 392 3.79 14.03 4.25
CA LEU A 392 4.46 14.43 3.02
C LEU A 392 3.44 14.45 1.88
N LEU A 393 2.94 15.63 1.51
CA LEU A 393 2.14 15.73 0.30
C LEU A 393 3.04 15.71 -0.94
N ASP A 394 2.58 14.98 -1.94
CA ASP A 394 3.16 15.00 -3.28
C ASP A 394 2.04 14.82 -4.32
N ASN A 395 1.79 15.88 -5.07
CA ASN A 395 0.87 15.95 -6.21
C ASN A 395 1.63 16.22 -7.52
N THR A 396 2.97 16.31 -7.49
CA THR A 396 3.78 16.53 -8.68
C THR A 396 4.07 15.20 -9.36
N ALA A 397 3.45 15.00 -10.52
CA ALA A 397 3.65 13.77 -11.30
C ALA A 397 5.12 13.57 -11.70
N PRO A 398 5.64 12.31 -11.67
CA PRO A 398 7.04 12.02 -11.90
C PRO A 398 7.49 12.48 -13.29
N GLY A 399 8.72 12.98 -13.35
CA GLY A 399 9.30 13.60 -14.54
C GLY A 399 9.26 12.70 -15.78
N ALA A 400 9.25 13.33 -16.95
CA ALA A 400 9.16 12.64 -18.23
C ALA A 400 10.27 11.60 -18.45
N PHE A 401 9.89 10.43 -18.97
CA PHE A 401 10.81 9.39 -19.45
C PHE A 401 10.67 9.18 -20.96
N ALA A 402 11.61 8.44 -21.53
CA ALA A 402 11.55 7.96 -22.91
C ALA A 402 11.06 6.51 -22.93
N VAL A 403 10.18 6.20 -23.87
CA VAL A 403 9.85 4.83 -24.28
C VAL A 403 10.65 4.53 -25.54
N SER A 404 11.34 3.40 -25.55
CA SER A 404 12.09 2.91 -26.70
C SER A 404 11.13 2.30 -27.71
N VAL A 405 11.23 2.75 -28.96
CA VAL A 405 10.36 2.33 -30.06
C VAL A 405 10.91 1.05 -30.68
N PRO A 406 10.12 -0.04 -30.79
CA PRO A 406 10.50 -1.22 -31.54
C PRO A 406 10.61 -0.91 -33.03
N ALA A 407 11.50 -1.61 -33.74
CA ALA A 407 11.75 -1.39 -35.15
C ALA A 407 10.47 -1.57 -35.98
N THR A 408 10.14 -0.59 -36.83
CA THR A 408 8.99 -0.67 -37.73
C THR A 408 9.20 -1.74 -38.80
N GLY A 409 8.14 -2.45 -39.19
CA GLY A 409 8.25 -3.58 -40.11
C GLY A 409 7.12 -4.60 -39.99
N THR A 410 7.43 -5.85 -40.37
CA THR A 410 6.51 -6.98 -40.45
C THR A 410 6.44 -7.83 -39.17
N ASP A 411 7.03 -7.38 -38.05
CA ASP A 411 6.88 -8.04 -36.76
C ASP A 411 5.50 -7.71 -36.17
N LEU A 412 4.59 -8.68 -36.16
CA LEU A 412 3.23 -8.51 -35.66
C LEU A 412 3.13 -8.49 -34.12
N ARG A 413 4.25 -8.71 -33.39
CA ARG A 413 4.30 -8.67 -31.92
C ARG A 413 5.51 -7.85 -31.44
N PRO A 414 5.58 -6.57 -31.82
CA PRO A 414 6.69 -5.69 -31.45
C PRO A 414 6.85 -5.61 -29.93
N THR A 415 8.09 -5.42 -29.46
CA THR A 415 8.38 -5.28 -28.03
C THR A 415 8.93 -3.90 -27.70
N TRP A 416 8.11 -3.08 -27.03
CA TRP A 416 8.52 -1.78 -26.49
C TRP A 416 9.26 -1.97 -25.16
N SER A 417 10.17 -1.04 -24.82
CA SER A 417 10.88 -1.05 -23.53
C SER A 417 11.13 0.37 -23.01
N TRP A 418 11.36 0.53 -21.72
CA TRP A 418 11.70 1.82 -21.10
C TRP A 418 12.68 1.61 -19.94
N ASN A 419 13.24 2.70 -19.39
CA ASN A 419 14.18 2.61 -18.29
C ASN A 419 13.46 2.61 -16.93
N ALA A 420 13.94 1.76 -16.01
CA ALA A 420 13.68 1.89 -14.58
C ALA A 420 14.30 3.18 -14.03
N ASP A 421 13.69 3.74 -12.98
CA ASP A 421 14.16 4.96 -12.31
C ASP A 421 13.80 4.89 -10.82
N ALA A 422 14.57 5.55 -9.94
CA ALA A 422 14.34 5.51 -8.50
C ALA A 422 13.05 6.23 -8.10
N ASP A 423 12.67 7.28 -8.85
CA ASP A 423 11.47 8.09 -8.61
C ASP A 423 10.19 7.46 -9.21
N ARG A 424 10.27 6.24 -9.76
CA ARG A 424 9.16 5.56 -10.46
C ARG A 424 8.93 4.17 -9.88
N VAL A 425 7.79 3.97 -9.22
CA VAL A 425 7.48 2.77 -8.41
C VAL A 425 6.78 1.67 -9.22
N CYS A 426 5.87 2.03 -10.13
CA CYS A 426 5.31 1.07 -11.09
C CYS A 426 4.93 1.73 -12.42
N TYR A 427 4.64 0.88 -13.39
CA TYR A 427 4.21 1.27 -14.72
C TYR A 427 2.85 0.66 -15.05
N ARG A 428 2.12 1.32 -15.94
CA ARG A 428 0.98 0.75 -16.65
C ARG A 428 1.05 1.12 -18.12
N VAL A 429 0.50 0.27 -18.95
CA VAL A 429 0.39 0.47 -20.41
C VAL A 429 -1.04 0.30 -20.91
N ALA A 430 -1.37 1.03 -21.97
CA ALA A 430 -2.54 0.84 -22.81
C ALA A 430 -2.10 0.90 -24.29
N LEU A 431 -2.75 0.14 -25.16
CA LEU A 431 -2.39 0.02 -26.58
C LEU A 431 -3.51 0.59 -27.44
N ASP A 432 -3.16 1.52 -28.33
CA ASP A 432 -4.00 2.24 -29.29
C ASP A 432 -5.09 3.16 -28.70
N ASP A 433 -5.83 2.71 -27.68
CA ASP A 433 -6.74 3.54 -26.90
C ASP A 433 -6.21 3.76 -25.46
N PRO A 434 -5.89 5.00 -25.04
CA PRO A 434 -5.50 5.32 -23.67
C PRO A 434 -6.69 5.51 -22.72
N SER A 435 -7.89 5.01 -23.05
CA SER A 435 -9.08 5.13 -22.20
C SER A 435 -8.93 4.39 -20.86
N PRO A 436 -9.63 4.83 -19.77
CA PRO A 436 -9.37 4.32 -18.42
C PRO A 436 -9.60 2.82 -18.18
N SER A 437 -10.33 2.12 -19.05
CA SER A 437 -10.60 0.67 -18.94
C SER A 437 -9.48 -0.20 -19.51
N GLU A 438 -8.76 0.28 -20.53
CA GLU A 438 -7.77 -0.53 -21.27
C GLU A 438 -6.36 -0.46 -20.66
N TRP A 439 -6.17 0.31 -19.60
CA TRP A 439 -4.91 0.34 -18.86
C TRP A 439 -4.70 -0.95 -18.06
N THR A 440 -3.60 -1.63 -18.36
CA THR A 440 -3.06 -2.73 -17.55
C THR A 440 -2.83 -2.35 -16.08
N ALA A 441 -2.88 -3.34 -15.20
CA ALA A 441 -2.61 -3.15 -13.78
C ALA A 441 -1.16 -2.70 -13.51
N CYS A 442 -0.99 -1.86 -12.49
CA CYS A 442 0.31 -1.38 -11.98
C CYS A 442 1.30 -2.55 -11.76
N GLY A 443 2.43 -2.52 -12.47
CA GLY A 443 3.46 -3.56 -12.43
C GLY A 443 4.87 -3.02 -12.58
N SER A 444 5.87 -3.82 -12.24
CA SER A 444 7.30 -3.45 -12.27
C SER A 444 8.02 -3.79 -13.58
N ALA A 445 7.30 -4.27 -14.60
CA ALA A 445 7.88 -4.57 -15.90
C ALA A 445 8.33 -3.29 -16.62
N THR A 446 9.48 -3.36 -17.28
CA THR A 446 10.06 -2.25 -18.06
C THR A 446 9.99 -2.48 -19.58
N SER A 447 9.07 -3.35 -20.01
CA SER A 447 8.82 -3.72 -21.40
C SER A 447 7.42 -4.30 -21.58
N PHE A 448 6.90 -4.24 -22.80
CA PHE A 448 5.60 -4.79 -23.18
C PHE A 448 5.65 -5.43 -24.57
N THR A 449 5.02 -6.60 -24.69
CA THR A 449 4.87 -7.37 -25.93
C THR A 449 3.40 -7.81 -26.06
N PRO A 450 2.72 -7.61 -27.20
CA PRO A 450 1.35 -8.07 -27.43
C PRO A 450 1.16 -9.59 -27.30
N ALA A 451 0.06 -9.99 -26.66
CA ALA A 451 -0.32 -11.40 -26.50
C ALA A 451 -0.97 -12.00 -27.78
N ALA A 452 -1.37 -11.14 -28.73
CA ALA A 452 -1.93 -11.49 -30.03
C ALA A 452 -1.21 -10.69 -31.13
N ASP A 453 -1.40 -11.07 -32.39
CA ASP A 453 -0.83 -10.38 -33.56
C ASP A 453 -1.54 -9.04 -33.78
N LEU A 454 -0.79 -7.97 -34.03
CA LEU A 454 -1.32 -6.64 -34.32
C LEU A 454 -1.74 -6.48 -35.79
N ALA A 455 -2.55 -5.44 -36.05
CA ALA A 455 -3.13 -5.17 -37.36
C ALA A 455 -2.19 -4.34 -38.25
N ALA A 456 -2.61 -4.02 -39.47
CA ALA A 456 -1.90 -3.09 -40.33
C ALA A 456 -2.12 -1.64 -39.88
N GLY A 457 -1.06 -0.89 -39.63
CA GLY A 457 -1.13 0.54 -39.32
C GLY A 457 -0.17 1.00 -38.22
N ILE A 458 -0.33 2.25 -37.80
CA ILE A 458 0.39 2.80 -36.64
C ILE A 458 -0.30 2.29 -35.37
N HIS A 459 0.45 1.53 -34.58
CA HIS A 459 0.06 1.09 -33.25
C HIS A 459 0.81 1.92 -32.20
N THR A 460 0.07 2.50 -31.26
CA THR A 460 0.62 3.43 -30.25
C THR A 460 0.55 2.79 -28.87
N LEU A 461 1.72 2.44 -28.31
CA LEU A 461 1.78 2.07 -26.90
C LEU A 461 1.87 3.33 -26.05
N TYR A 462 0.85 3.57 -25.23
CA TYR A 462 0.86 4.58 -24.18
C TYR A 462 1.39 3.98 -22.90
N VAL A 463 2.45 4.57 -22.33
CA VAL A 463 3.03 4.19 -21.04
C VAL A 463 2.84 5.34 -20.04
N GLN A 464 2.47 4.99 -18.80
CA GLN A 464 2.55 5.88 -17.65
C GLN A 464 3.36 5.22 -16.54
N ALA A 465 4.13 6.03 -15.81
CA ALA A 465 4.77 5.64 -14.57
C ALA A 465 4.08 6.30 -13.38
N SER A 466 3.96 5.63 -12.24
CA SER A 466 3.63 6.25 -10.97
C SER A 466 4.89 6.52 -10.15
N ASP A 467 4.86 7.57 -9.35
CA ASP A 467 5.74 7.72 -8.19
C ASP A 467 5.23 6.87 -7.00
N ALA A 468 5.73 7.15 -5.80
CA ALA A 468 5.29 6.53 -4.55
C ALA A 468 3.93 7.07 -4.02
N ALA A 469 3.55 8.31 -4.39
CA ALA A 469 2.26 8.91 -4.03
C ALA A 469 1.10 8.47 -4.96
N GLY A 470 1.43 7.76 -6.03
CA GLY A 470 0.49 7.34 -7.06
C GLY A 470 0.13 8.45 -8.05
N ASN A 471 0.94 9.52 -8.19
CA ASN A 471 0.80 10.44 -9.32
C ASN A 471 1.26 9.74 -10.59
N TRP A 472 0.38 9.66 -11.58
CA TRP A 472 0.75 9.15 -12.90
C TRP A 472 1.39 10.26 -13.70
N SER A 473 2.55 9.97 -14.31
CA SER A 473 3.18 10.85 -15.30
C SER A 473 2.17 11.24 -16.40
N ALA A 474 2.43 12.35 -17.10
CA ALA A 474 1.86 12.51 -18.44
C ALA A 474 2.18 11.25 -19.27
N SER A 475 1.21 10.75 -20.04
CA SER A 475 1.43 9.56 -20.87
C SER A 475 2.55 9.82 -21.88
N ARG A 476 3.31 8.77 -22.15
CA ARG A 476 4.33 8.74 -23.21
C ARG A 476 3.92 7.70 -24.22
N SER A 477 3.56 8.16 -25.41
CA SER A 477 3.36 7.31 -26.58
C SER A 477 4.70 6.90 -27.19
N ALA A 478 4.76 5.67 -27.69
CA ALA A 478 5.76 5.22 -28.65
C ALA A 478 5.04 4.53 -29.81
N ASP A 479 4.96 5.25 -30.92
CA ASP A 479 4.30 4.79 -32.14
C ASP A 479 5.21 3.82 -32.88
N THR A 480 4.69 2.63 -33.24
CA THR A 480 5.37 1.73 -34.19
C THR A 480 4.41 1.41 -35.33
N GLU A 481 4.91 1.51 -36.57
CA GLU A 481 4.13 1.19 -37.76
C GLU A 481 4.28 -0.30 -38.09
N ILE A 482 3.20 -1.05 -37.84
CA ILE A 482 3.06 -2.45 -38.24
C ILE A 482 2.70 -2.46 -39.72
N THR A 483 3.74 -2.63 -40.53
CA THR A 483 3.63 -2.69 -41.99
C THR A 483 3.37 -4.14 -42.41
N VAL A 484 2.13 -4.59 -42.19
CA VAL A 484 1.54 -5.57 -43.13
C VAL A 484 1.68 -4.98 -44.52
N PRO A 485 2.26 -5.67 -45.52
CA PRO A 485 2.67 -5.05 -46.78
C PRO A 485 1.49 -4.41 -47.53
N ILE A 486 1.45 -3.07 -47.50
CA ILE A 486 0.34 -2.27 -48.03
C ILE A 486 0.49 -2.15 -49.55
N TYR A 487 -0.46 -2.74 -50.27
CA TYR A 487 -0.65 -2.51 -51.71
C TYR A 487 -1.84 -1.56 -51.90
N PRO A 488 -1.66 -0.40 -52.57
CA PRO A 488 -2.49 0.77 -52.28
C PRO A 488 -3.86 0.76 -52.96
N TRP A 489 -4.93 0.79 -52.16
CA TRP A 489 -6.29 1.09 -52.63
C TRP A 489 -6.41 2.58 -53.02
N SER A 490 -5.98 2.89 -54.24
CA SER A 490 -5.81 4.26 -54.71
C SER A 490 -7.00 4.77 -55.56
N ALA A 491 -7.28 6.07 -55.46
CA ALA A 491 -8.19 6.76 -56.38
C ALA A 491 -7.47 7.00 -57.72
N PHE A 492 -7.84 6.22 -58.74
CA PHE A 492 -7.00 6.10 -59.93
C PHE A 492 -7.46 6.94 -61.13
N ALA A 493 -6.52 7.68 -61.74
CA ALA A 493 -6.74 8.59 -62.86
C ALA A 493 -6.20 8.01 -64.19
N GLY A 494 -6.70 6.83 -64.58
CA GLY A 494 -6.26 6.15 -65.80
C GLY A 494 -6.53 6.93 -67.10
N THR A 495 -5.47 7.11 -67.88
CA THR A 495 -5.45 7.67 -69.25
C THR A 495 -4.68 6.74 -70.20
N GLY A 496 -5.41 5.83 -70.88
CA GLY A 496 -4.91 5.15 -72.08
C GLY A 496 -4.63 3.65 -71.99
N THR A 497 -4.98 2.95 -73.09
CA THR A 497 -4.57 1.57 -73.46
C THR A 497 -4.42 0.58 -72.30
N SER A 498 -5.52 0.00 -71.84
CA SER A 498 -5.55 -0.96 -70.75
C SER A 498 -6.68 -1.96 -70.95
N PHE A 499 -6.46 -3.22 -70.55
CA PHE A 499 -7.41 -4.31 -70.77
C PHE A 499 -8.04 -4.78 -69.47
N GLY A 500 -9.22 -5.38 -69.53
CA GLY A 500 -9.91 -5.86 -68.33
C GLY A 500 -11.22 -6.58 -68.60
N THR A 501 -11.84 -7.03 -67.52
CA THR A 501 -13.21 -7.56 -67.53
C THR A 501 -13.92 -7.18 -66.23
N LEU A 502 -15.10 -6.58 -66.36
CA LEU A 502 -16.05 -6.44 -65.25
C LEU A 502 -16.75 -7.80 -65.06
N TYR A 503 -16.62 -8.37 -63.87
CA TYR A 503 -17.20 -9.65 -63.51
C TYR A 503 -18.47 -9.53 -62.67
N ALA A 504 -18.72 -8.39 -62.00
CA ALA A 504 -19.89 -8.19 -61.15
C ALA A 504 -20.48 -6.79 -61.29
N ALA A 505 -21.78 -6.68 -61.03
CA ALA A 505 -22.53 -5.44 -60.98
C ALA A 505 -23.54 -5.47 -59.82
N SER A 506 -23.76 -4.31 -59.20
CA SER A 506 -24.67 -4.13 -58.08
C SER A 506 -25.15 -2.68 -57.97
N VAL A 507 -26.39 -2.46 -57.53
CA VAL A 507 -26.99 -1.12 -57.36
C VAL A 507 -26.28 -0.33 -56.25
N PRO A 508 -26.13 1.01 -56.34
CA PRO A 508 -25.72 1.83 -55.21
C PRO A 508 -26.69 1.71 -54.02
N VAL A 509 -26.19 1.91 -52.78
CA VAL A 509 -27.05 1.98 -51.57
C VAL A 509 -28.06 3.14 -51.64
N SER A 510 -27.72 4.18 -52.40
CA SER A 510 -28.59 5.33 -52.66
C SER A 510 -28.17 6.04 -53.94
N GLY A 511 -29.15 6.56 -54.68
CA GLY A 511 -28.94 7.29 -55.93
C GLY A 511 -28.73 6.39 -57.15
N THR A 512 -29.06 6.90 -58.32
CA THR A 512 -29.10 6.18 -59.59
C THR A 512 -27.71 5.89 -60.18
N GLY A 513 -27.63 4.88 -61.05
CA GLY A 513 -26.38 4.36 -61.62
C GLY A 513 -26.02 2.94 -61.12
N VAL A 514 -24.75 2.55 -61.24
CA VAL A 514 -24.29 1.18 -60.98
C VAL A 514 -22.88 1.12 -60.40
N VAL A 515 -22.64 0.21 -59.45
CA VAL A 515 -21.30 -0.20 -59.03
C VAL A 515 -20.92 -1.48 -59.77
N ALA A 516 -19.76 -1.49 -60.42
CA ALA A 516 -19.23 -2.64 -61.12
C ALA A 516 -17.82 -2.99 -60.62
N ALA A 517 -17.51 -4.29 -60.57
CA ALA A 517 -16.24 -4.80 -60.09
C ALA A 517 -15.67 -5.88 -61.02
N GLY A 518 -14.35 -6.01 -61.04
CA GLY A 518 -13.67 -6.89 -61.99
C GLY A 518 -12.15 -6.92 -61.84
N THR A 519 -11.48 -7.07 -62.97
CA THR A 519 -10.02 -6.99 -63.13
C THR A 519 -9.64 -6.02 -64.26
N SER A 520 -8.49 -5.36 -64.15
CA SER A 520 -8.01 -4.40 -65.14
C SER A 520 -6.50 -4.18 -65.04
N THR A 521 -5.80 -4.09 -66.18
CA THR A 521 -4.38 -3.68 -66.25
C THR A 521 -4.19 -2.17 -66.03
N MET A 522 -5.17 -1.47 -65.43
CA MET A 522 -5.12 -0.04 -65.15
C MET A 522 -4.46 0.31 -63.82
N ALA A 523 -4.56 -0.55 -62.80
CA ALA A 523 -4.57 -0.05 -61.43
C ALA A 523 -3.19 0.14 -60.78
N GLY A 524 -2.14 -0.47 -61.34
CA GLY A 524 -0.86 0.22 -61.49
C GLY A 524 0.36 -0.66 -61.73
N GLY A 525 1.18 -0.28 -62.72
CA GLY A 525 2.58 -0.74 -62.83
C GLY A 525 2.79 -2.15 -63.40
N ALA A 526 4.01 -2.39 -63.91
CA ALA A 526 4.58 -3.66 -64.39
C ALA A 526 3.78 -4.56 -65.38
N GLY A 527 2.54 -4.21 -65.74
CA GLY A 527 1.71 -4.87 -66.74
C GLY A 527 0.91 -6.08 -66.24
N GLY A 528 0.68 -6.19 -64.92
CA GLY A 528 -0.21 -7.19 -64.34
C GLY A 528 -1.69 -6.89 -64.60
N TYR A 529 -2.56 -7.71 -64.01
CA TYR A 529 -4.01 -7.50 -63.93
C TYR A 529 -4.38 -7.22 -62.47
N ASP A 530 -4.86 -6.01 -62.16
CA ASP A 530 -5.25 -5.63 -60.80
C ASP A 530 -6.76 -5.84 -60.56
N ALA A 531 -7.18 -6.00 -59.31
CA ALA A 531 -8.60 -5.96 -58.96
C ALA A 531 -9.11 -4.52 -59.04
N PHE A 532 -10.31 -4.31 -59.57
CA PHE A 532 -10.81 -2.98 -59.90
C PHE A 532 -12.29 -2.82 -59.58
N ALA A 533 -12.67 -1.69 -58.99
CA ALA A 533 -14.06 -1.32 -58.73
C ALA A 533 -14.35 0.11 -59.21
N VAL A 534 -15.56 0.33 -59.72
CA VAL A 534 -16.01 1.62 -60.26
C VAL A 534 -17.49 1.84 -59.96
N ARG A 535 -17.86 3.07 -59.57
CA ARG A 535 -19.24 3.53 -59.49
C ARG A 535 -19.52 4.54 -60.59
N TYR A 536 -20.56 4.29 -61.37
CA TYR A 536 -21.12 5.21 -62.34
C TYR A 536 -22.38 5.87 -61.79
N GLY A 537 -22.61 7.13 -62.16
CA GLY A 537 -23.93 7.77 -62.08
C GLY A 537 -24.82 7.37 -63.26
N GLU A 538 -26.08 7.81 -63.20
CA GLU A 538 -27.09 7.61 -64.24
C GLU A 538 -26.73 8.20 -65.61
N ASP A 539 -26.02 9.33 -65.61
CA ASP A 539 -25.51 10.05 -66.78
C ASP A 539 -24.30 9.36 -67.44
N GLY A 540 -23.80 8.27 -66.85
CA GLY A 540 -22.59 7.59 -67.27
C GLY A 540 -21.29 8.24 -66.82
N ALA A 541 -21.33 9.26 -65.94
CA ALA A 541 -20.13 9.79 -65.32
C ALA A 541 -19.56 8.81 -64.29
N VAL A 542 -18.23 8.71 -64.22
CA VAL A 542 -17.55 7.97 -63.14
C VAL A 542 -17.62 8.81 -61.87
N ALA A 543 -18.42 8.38 -60.90
CA ALA A 543 -18.48 8.99 -59.58
C ALA A 543 -17.19 8.72 -58.79
N TRP A 544 -16.71 7.48 -58.83
CA TRP A 544 -15.38 7.10 -58.36
C TRP A 544 -14.89 5.81 -59.03
N ARG A 545 -13.57 5.60 -59.06
CA ARG A 545 -12.93 4.33 -59.45
C ARG A 545 -11.69 4.08 -58.61
N LYS A 546 -11.45 2.82 -58.27
CA LYS A 546 -10.44 2.38 -57.28
C LYS A 546 -9.78 1.08 -57.72
N GLY A 547 -8.50 0.94 -57.41
CA GLY A 547 -7.68 -0.23 -57.76
C GLY A 547 -7.12 -0.95 -56.55
N PHE A 548 -7.05 -2.28 -56.58
CA PHE A 548 -6.32 -3.10 -55.61
C PHE A 548 -5.36 -4.03 -56.37
N GLY A 549 -4.05 -3.77 -56.24
CA GLY A 549 -3.03 -4.64 -56.79
C GLY A 549 -1.62 -4.06 -56.75
N SER A 550 -0.71 -4.65 -57.52
CA SER A 550 0.73 -4.46 -57.32
C SER A 550 1.35 -3.43 -58.25
N ALA A 551 1.60 -2.24 -57.70
CA ALA A 551 2.34 -1.13 -58.32
C ALA A 551 3.72 -1.51 -58.95
N THR A 552 4.22 -2.74 -58.73
CA THR A 552 5.58 -3.17 -59.10
C THR A 552 5.68 -4.61 -59.65
N ARG A 553 4.59 -5.39 -59.72
CA ARG A 553 4.63 -6.80 -60.13
C ARG A 553 3.70 -7.08 -61.31
N ASN A 554 3.96 -8.19 -62.01
CA ASN A 554 3.11 -8.69 -63.08
C ASN A 554 2.39 -9.95 -62.59
N ASP A 555 1.41 -9.74 -61.72
CA ASP A 555 0.55 -10.74 -61.09
C ASP A 555 -0.93 -10.53 -61.48
N TYR A 556 -1.85 -11.25 -60.84
CA TYR A 556 -3.27 -11.28 -61.18
C TYR A 556 -4.15 -11.17 -59.92
N ASP A 557 -4.74 -10.01 -59.72
CA ASP A 557 -5.80 -9.73 -58.77
C ASP A 557 -7.13 -9.50 -59.51
N ALA A 558 -8.24 -9.94 -58.93
CA ALA A 558 -9.57 -9.74 -59.53
C ALA A 558 -10.67 -9.79 -58.48
N PHE A 559 -11.67 -8.90 -58.59
CA PHE A 559 -12.97 -9.09 -57.95
C PHE A 559 -13.90 -9.87 -58.87
N TYR A 560 -14.53 -10.93 -58.36
CA TYR A 560 -15.51 -11.76 -59.08
C TYR A 560 -16.95 -11.51 -58.63
N SER A 561 -17.12 -10.82 -57.51
CA SER A 561 -18.40 -10.42 -56.91
C SER A 561 -18.33 -8.99 -56.36
N SER A 562 -19.45 -8.27 -56.46
CA SER A 562 -19.74 -7.06 -55.69
C SER A 562 -21.07 -7.23 -54.97
N ALA A 563 -21.20 -6.62 -53.79
CA ALA A 563 -22.42 -6.61 -53.00
C ALA A 563 -22.53 -5.31 -52.19
N VAL A 564 -23.71 -5.08 -51.62
CA VAL A 564 -24.18 -3.76 -51.16
C VAL A 564 -24.55 -3.88 -49.68
N ALA A 565 -23.80 -3.20 -48.81
CA ALA A 565 -24.06 -3.16 -47.37
C ALA A 565 -24.64 -1.79 -46.98
N ALA A 566 -25.34 -1.70 -45.84
CA ALA A 566 -25.97 -0.45 -45.41
C ALA A 566 -24.99 0.72 -45.21
N ASP A 567 -23.71 0.44 -44.99
CA ASP A 567 -22.63 1.41 -44.77
C ASP A 567 -21.61 1.49 -45.93
N GLY A 568 -21.83 0.79 -47.05
CA GLY A 568 -20.91 0.84 -48.19
C GLY A 568 -20.93 -0.39 -49.10
N TYR A 569 -19.81 -0.69 -49.76
CA TYR A 569 -19.71 -1.76 -50.74
C TYR A 569 -18.76 -2.87 -50.32
N LEU A 570 -19.08 -4.09 -50.77
CA LEU A 570 -18.32 -5.30 -50.54
C LEU A 570 -17.83 -5.85 -51.88
N PHE A 571 -16.55 -6.19 -51.97
CA PHE A 571 -15.96 -6.83 -53.14
C PHE A 571 -15.28 -8.11 -52.72
N ALA A 572 -15.48 -9.20 -53.47
CA ALA A 572 -14.82 -10.47 -53.20
C ALA A 572 -14.27 -11.10 -54.47
N GLY A 573 -13.18 -11.85 -54.31
CA GLY A 573 -12.34 -12.24 -55.44
C GLY A 573 -11.12 -13.05 -55.02
N LYS A 574 -9.99 -12.79 -55.68
CA LYS A 574 -8.68 -13.31 -55.30
C LYS A 574 -7.60 -12.25 -55.49
N THR A 575 -6.46 -12.49 -54.86
CA THR A 575 -5.21 -11.79 -55.11
C THR A 575 -4.07 -12.77 -55.36
N TRP A 576 -3.09 -12.37 -56.15
CA TRP A 576 -1.74 -12.96 -56.19
C TRP A 576 -0.72 -12.01 -55.54
N THR A 577 -1.02 -10.71 -55.48
CA THR A 577 -0.14 -9.66 -54.93
C THR A 577 0.16 -9.80 -53.43
N PHE A 578 -0.78 -10.26 -52.61
CA PHE A 578 -0.64 -10.29 -51.15
C PHE A 578 -1.37 -11.47 -50.47
N GLY A 579 -0.86 -11.90 -49.32
CA GLY A 579 -1.38 -13.05 -48.57
C GLY A 579 -0.27 -14.01 -48.14
N ALA A 580 -0.51 -15.31 -48.24
CA ALA A 580 0.36 -16.36 -47.71
C ALA A 580 1.62 -16.60 -48.56
N GLN A 581 1.53 -16.55 -49.90
CA GLN A 581 2.70 -16.66 -50.79
C GLN A 581 2.63 -15.71 -52.01
N PRO A 582 2.82 -14.39 -51.78
CA PRO A 582 2.73 -13.34 -52.81
C PRO A 582 3.48 -13.62 -54.11
N GLY A 583 2.74 -13.74 -55.21
CA GLY A 583 3.23 -13.91 -56.58
C GLY A 583 3.42 -15.38 -57.01
N THR A 584 3.02 -16.36 -56.20
CA THR A 584 3.22 -17.79 -56.51
C THR A 584 1.97 -18.66 -56.34
N SER A 585 1.01 -18.26 -55.51
CA SER A 585 -0.33 -18.83 -55.45
C SER A 585 -1.38 -17.73 -55.27
N SER A 586 -2.65 -18.05 -55.49
CA SER A 586 -3.74 -17.10 -55.26
C SER A 586 -4.34 -17.22 -53.87
N ASP A 587 -4.53 -16.11 -53.18
CA ASP A 587 -5.22 -16.05 -51.89
C ASP A 587 -6.60 -15.40 -52.08
N ALA A 588 -7.64 -15.87 -51.37
CA ALA A 588 -8.99 -15.36 -51.58
C ALA A 588 -9.17 -13.97 -50.95
N LEU A 589 -9.75 -13.02 -51.69
CA LEU A 589 -9.81 -11.61 -51.29
C LEU A 589 -11.22 -11.19 -50.89
N VAL A 590 -11.34 -10.43 -49.80
CA VAL A 590 -12.53 -9.64 -49.46
C VAL A 590 -12.13 -8.21 -49.11
N VAL A 591 -12.83 -7.23 -49.66
CA VAL A 591 -12.60 -5.78 -49.46
C VAL A 591 -13.94 -5.13 -49.09
N LYS A 592 -13.93 -4.25 -48.09
CA LYS A 592 -15.05 -3.36 -47.75
C LYS A 592 -14.65 -1.90 -47.94
N THR A 593 -15.55 -1.13 -48.56
CA THR A 593 -15.42 0.32 -48.72
C THR A 593 -16.61 1.05 -48.12
N ASP A 594 -16.48 2.37 -47.94
CA ASP A 594 -17.62 3.27 -47.77
C ASP A 594 -18.36 3.49 -49.12
N LEU A 595 -19.33 4.42 -49.12
CA LEU A 595 -20.13 4.81 -50.28
C LEU A 595 -19.35 5.58 -51.36
N ASP A 596 -18.26 6.25 -50.97
CA ASP A 596 -17.32 6.99 -51.84
C ASP A 596 -16.15 6.10 -52.32
N GLY A 597 -16.25 4.79 -52.05
CA GLY A 597 -15.28 3.78 -52.43
C GLY A 597 -13.95 3.91 -51.69
N ASN A 598 -13.87 4.57 -50.53
CA ASN A 598 -12.64 4.61 -49.72
C ASN A 598 -12.51 3.31 -48.92
N LEU A 599 -11.29 2.83 -48.73
CA LEU A 599 -11.06 1.55 -48.05
C LEU A 599 -11.46 1.66 -46.58
N LEU A 600 -12.34 0.76 -46.12
CA LEU A 600 -12.58 0.54 -44.70
C LEU A 600 -11.71 -0.61 -44.18
N TRP A 601 -11.66 -1.73 -44.92
CA TRP A 601 -10.70 -2.81 -44.68
C TRP A 601 -10.55 -3.73 -45.91
N ALA A 602 -9.42 -4.43 -45.99
CA ALA A 602 -9.19 -5.51 -46.94
C ALA A 602 -8.54 -6.70 -46.23
N LYS A 603 -8.93 -7.92 -46.62
CA LYS A 603 -8.48 -9.17 -45.99
C LYS A 603 -8.26 -10.24 -47.05
N ALA A 604 -7.05 -10.81 -47.06
CA ALA A 604 -6.71 -12.00 -47.85
C ALA A 604 -6.83 -13.25 -46.96
N PHE A 605 -7.37 -14.32 -47.53
CA PHE A 605 -7.65 -15.60 -46.88
C PHE A 605 -6.96 -16.69 -47.71
N GLY A 606 -5.76 -17.08 -47.27
CA GLY A 606 -4.80 -17.81 -48.09
C GLY A 606 -3.95 -18.79 -47.30
N GLN A 607 -3.41 -19.80 -47.97
CA GLN A 607 -2.48 -20.77 -47.40
C GLN A 607 -1.30 -21.04 -48.33
N SER A 608 -0.14 -21.30 -47.73
CA SER A 608 1.10 -21.59 -48.45
C SER A 608 0.94 -22.78 -49.42
N GLY A 609 1.18 -22.53 -50.71
CA GLY A 609 1.02 -23.50 -51.80
C GLY A 609 -0.42 -23.76 -52.28
N VAL A 610 -1.42 -23.07 -51.74
CA VAL A 610 -2.84 -23.27 -52.03
C VAL A 610 -3.37 -22.12 -52.91
N ASN A 611 -4.29 -22.43 -53.83
CA ASN A 611 -4.95 -21.44 -54.67
C ASN A 611 -6.42 -21.27 -54.25
N GLU A 612 -6.69 -20.23 -53.49
CA GLU A 612 -8.00 -19.84 -52.98
C GLU A 612 -8.56 -18.62 -53.74
N SER A 613 -9.89 -18.58 -53.90
CA SER A 613 -10.60 -17.49 -54.57
C SER A 613 -12.08 -17.46 -54.19
N PHE A 614 -12.64 -16.31 -53.80
CA PHE A 614 -14.08 -16.11 -53.65
C PHE A 614 -14.73 -15.65 -54.95
N ASN A 615 -15.83 -16.29 -55.35
CA ASN A 615 -16.60 -15.98 -56.56
C ASN A 615 -17.88 -15.20 -56.26
N SER A 616 -18.36 -15.23 -55.02
CA SER A 616 -19.58 -14.56 -54.55
C SER A 616 -19.37 -14.02 -53.13
N CYS A 617 -19.85 -12.81 -52.89
CA CYS A 617 -20.09 -12.23 -51.57
C CYS A 617 -21.55 -11.76 -51.46
N ILE A 618 -22.11 -11.87 -50.26
CA ILE A 618 -23.40 -11.27 -49.89
C ILE A 618 -23.35 -10.75 -48.44
N PRO A 619 -23.97 -9.60 -48.12
CA PRO A 619 -24.27 -9.25 -46.74
C PRO A 619 -25.29 -10.24 -46.18
N VAL A 620 -25.14 -10.68 -44.94
CA VAL A 620 -26.07 -11.60 -44.29
C VAL A 620 -26.18 -11.28 -42.80
N GLY A 621 -27.42 -11.08 -42.31
CA GLY A 621 -27.69 -10.69 -40.92
C GLY A 621 -26.77 -9.59 -40.38
N ASP A 622 -25.91 -9.98 -39.43
CA ASP A 622 -24.92 -9.16 -38.70
C ASP A 622 -23.50 -9.15 -39.32
N GLY A 623 -23.34 -9.63 -40.57
CA GLY A 623 -22.03 -9.82 -41.18
C GLY A 623 -22.08 -10.14 -42.68
N ILE A 624 -21.14 -10.96 -43.15
CA ILE A 624 -20.91 -11.22 -44.57
C ILE A 624 -20.76 -12.73 -44.79
N LEU A 625 -21.29 -13.26 -45.89
CA LEU A 625 -20.95 -14.59 -46.39
C LEU A 625 -20.17 -14.47 -47.69
N VAL A 626 -19.06 -15.17 -47.81
CA VAL A 626 -18.28 -15.29 -49.04
C VAL A 626 -18.14 -16.75 -49.43
N SER A 627 -18.24 -17.05 -50.73
CA SER A 627 -18.18 -18.41 -51.26
C SER A 627 -17.35 -18.49 -52.54
N GLY A 628 -16.67 -19.61 -52.73
CA GLY A 628 -15.63 -19.75 -53.75
C GLY A 628 -15.05 -21.16 -53.86
N SER A 629 -13.74 -21.22 -54.14
CA SER A 629 -12.98 -22.48 -54.19
C SER A 629 -11.65 -22.38 -53.48
N ARG A 630 -11.19 -23.52 -52.97
CA ARG A 630 -9.85 -23.79 -52.45
C ARG A 630 -9.24 -24.94 -53.26
N ASP A 631 -8.14 -24.70 -53.95
CA ASP A 631 -7.42 -25.68 -54.77
C ASP A 631 -6.05 -25.97 -54.15
N ASN A 632 -5.91 -27.14 -53.52
CA ASN A 632 -4.71 -27.54 -52.76
C ASN A 632 -3.85 -28.54 -53.55
N GLY A 633 -3.99 -28.58 -54.89
CA GLY A 633 -3.13 -29.30 -55.84
C GLY A 633 -3.14 -30.83 -55.72
N MET A 634 -2.62 -31.37 -54.63
CA MET A 634 -2.49 -32.81 -54.34
C MET A 634 -3.82 -33.48 -53.97
N ILE A 635 -4.74 -32.76 -53.32
CA ILE A 635 -6.07 -33.27 -52.91
C ILE A 635 -7.21 -32.75 -53.80
N GLY A 636 -6.89 -31.94 -54.81
CA GLY A 636 -7.86 -31.31 -55.71
C GLY A 636 -8.48 -30.02 -55.16
N ARG A 637 -9.64 -29.67 -55.74
CA ARG A 637 -10.36 -28.41 -55.54
C ARG A 637 -11.70 -28.65 -54.86
N SER A 638 -11.97 -27.94 -53.78
CA SER A 638 -13.22 -28.02 -53.01
C SER A 638 -13.87 -26.64 -52.86
N ALA A 639 -15.20 -26.61 -52.77
CA ALA A 639 -15.94 -25.39 -52.52
C ALA A 639 -15.58 -24.83 -51.14
N PHE A 640 -15.25 -23.54 -51.06
CA PHE A 640 -14.80 -22.87 -49.84
C PHE A 640 -15.76 -21.73 -49.48
N ILE A 641 -16.32 -21.76 -48.28
CA ILE A 641 -17.31 -20.80 -47.78
C ILE A 641 -16.82 -20.26 -46.44
N VAL A 642 -16.90 -18.95 -46.24
CA VAL A 642 -16.52 -18.27 -45.00
C VAL A 642 -17.61 -17.30 -44.59
N ARG A 643 -18.00 -17.35 -43.31
CA ARG A 643 -18.82 -16.34 -42.64
C ARG A 643 -17.90 -15.37 -41.92
N LEU A 644 -18.05 -14.08 -42.21
CA LEU A 644 -17.34 -13.00 -41.55
C LEU A 644 -18.32 -12.16 -40.70
N ASP A 645 -17.80 -11.51 -39.66
CA ASP A 645 -18.48 -10.40 -39.00
C ASP A 645 -18.47 -9.10 -39.84
N ALA A 646 -19.12 -8.04 -39.38
CA ALA A 646 -19.14 -6.74 -40.06
C ALA A 646 -17.74 -6.07 -40.21
N SER A 647 -16.78 -6.44 -39.37
CA SER A 647 -15.37 -6.04 -39.41
C SER A 647 -14.49 -6.97 -40.25
N GLY A 648 -15.08 -7.99 -40.90
CA GLY A 648 -14.39 -8.95 -41.76
C GLY A 648 -13.61 -10.05 -41.03
N ASN A 649 -13.78 -10.24 -39.72
CA ASN A 649 -13.13 -11.34 -38.99
C ASN A 649 -13.89 -12.64 -39.20
N VAL A 650 -13.19 -13.79 -39.21
CA VAL A 650 -13.82 -15.10 -39.44
C VAL A 650 -14.67 -15.51 -38.25
N ALA A 651 -15.98 -15.62 -38.44
CA ALA A 651 -16.89 -16.24 -37.50
C ALA A 651 -16.87 -17.78 -37.65
N TRP A 652 -16.93 -18.27 -38.89
CA TRP A 652 -16.65 -19.67 -39.23
C TRP A 652 -16.20 -19.82 -40.68
N ALA A 653 -15.50 -20.91 -40.99
CA ALA A 653 -15.04 -21.25 -42.33
C ALA A 653 -15.21 -22.75 -42.58
N VAL A 654 -15.74 -23.12 -43.74
CA VAL A 654 -15.94 -24.52 -44.15
C VAL A 654 -15.44 -24.73 -45.58
N SER A 655 -14.65 -25.78 -45.79
CA SER A 655 -14.44 -26.36 -47.11
C SER A 655 -15.42 -27.52 -47.22
N VAL A 656 -16.38 -27.45 -48.15
CA VAL A 656 -17.33 -28.54 -48.38
C VAL A 656 -16.65 -29.54 -49.31
N ASP A 657 -15.84 -30.40 -48.73
CA ASP A 657 -15.30 -31.57 -49.40
C ASP A 657 -16.22 -32.79 -49.20
N ASN A 658 -15.95 -33.80 -50.03
CA ASN A 658 -16.57 -35.11 -49.96
C ASN A 658 -15.58 -36.07 -50.65
N ALA A 659 -15.64 -37.37 -50.38
CA ALA A 659 -14.75 -38.31 -51.07
C ALA A 659 -15.02 -38.31 -52.58
N TYR A 660 -13.95 -38.21 -53.38
CA TYR A 660 -13.99 -38.14 -54.84
C TYR A 660 -14.83 -39.30 -55.44
N PRO A 661 -15.70 -39.08 -56.46
CA PRO A 661 -15.65 -37.96 -57.42
C PRO A 661 -16.71 -36.86 -57.28
N THR A 662 -17.84 -37.07 -56.61
CA THR A 662 -19.03 -36.19 -56.67
C THR A 662 -19.05 -35.12 -55.57
N SER A 663 -17.99 -34.32 -55.50
CA SER A 663 -17.78 -33.29 -54.46
C SER A 663 -17.90 -31.88 -55.07
N PRO A 664 -18.51 -30.89 -54.40
CA PRO A 664 -18.57 -29.53 -54.93
C PRO A 664 -17.18 -28.90 -54.96
N ARG A 665 -16.76 -28.38 -56.13
CA ARG A 665 -15.39 -27.88 -56.37
C ARG A 665 -15.30 -26.37 -56.31
N THR A 666 -16.31 -25.70 -56.85
CA THR A 666 -16.35 -24.25 -56.96
C THR A 666 -17.74 -23.79 -56.58
N ALA A 667 -17.90 -23.14 -55.42
CA ALA A 667 -19.08 -22.33 -55.18
C ALA A 667 -18.98 -21.06 -56.03
N TYR A 668 -20.03 -20.76 -56.78
CA TYR A 668 -20.10 -19.63 -57.72
C TYR A 668 -21.06 -18.54 -57.24
N SER A 669 -22.09 -18.90 -56.47
CA SER A 669 -23.14 -18.01 -56.02
C SER A 669 -23.73 -18.51 -54.70
N ALA A 670 -24.04 -17.59 -53.79
CA ALA A 670 -24.71 -17.87 -52.53
C ALA A 670 -25.92 -16.95 -52.36
N VAL A 671 -26.98 -17.44 -51.71
CA VAL A 671 -28.14 -16.65 -51.27
C VAL A 671 -28.49 -16.97 -49.82
N GLU A 672 -28.93 -15.96 -49.06
CA GLU A 672 -29.48 -16.16 -47.72
C GLU A 672 -30.96 -16.53 -47.80
N LEU A 673 -31.32 -17.61 -47.12
CA LEU A 673 -32.70 -18.03 -46.87
C LEU A 673 -33.00 -17.81 -45.38
N PRO A 674 -34.27 -17.81 -44.93
CA PRO A 674 -34.60 -17.63 -43.52
C PRO A 674 -33.91 -18.66 -42.60
N ASP A 675 -33.81 -19.91 -43.07
CA ASP A 675 -33.36 -21.10 -42.33
C ASP A 675 -31.94 -21.59 -42.68
N GLY A 676 -31.20 -20.90 -43.56
CA GLY A 676 -29.84 -21.31 -43.94
C GLY A 676 -29.22 -20.49 -45.08
N TYR A 677 -28.05 -20.90 -45.54
CA TYR A 677 -27.38 -20.36 -46.73
C TYR A 677 -27.43 -21.38 -47.86
N LEU A 678 -27.94 -20.99 -49.04
CA LEU A 678 -28.00 -21.88 -50.20
C LEU A 678 -26.90 -21.52 -51.20
N ILE A 679 -26.10 -22.51 -51.58
CA ILE A 679 -24.88 -22.35 -52.38
C ILE A 679 -25.02 -23.09 -53.70
N GLY A 680 -24.79 -22.39 -54.81
CA GLY A 680 -24.73 -22.92 -56.17
C GLY A 680 -23.28 -23.18 -56.59
N ALA A 681 -23.01 -24.37 -57.13
CA ALA A 681 -21.67 -24.86 -57.38
C ALA A 681 -21.56 -25.76 -58.62
N ASP A 682 -20.33 -26.19 -58.90
CA ASP A 682 -20.02 -27.29 -59.81
C ASP A 682 -19.45 -28.52 -59.08
N THR A 683 -19.59 -29.69 -59.70
CA THR A 683 -18.86 -30.91 -59.33
C THR A 683 -18.18 -31.54 -60.55
N ASN A 684 -17.29 -32.52 -60.33
CA ASN A 684 -16.77 -33.35 -61.42
C ASN A 684 -17.84 -34.33 -61.86
N SER A 685 -17.95 -34.57 -63.16
CA SER A 685 -18.88 -35.56 -63.68
C SER A 685 -18.57 -36.98 -63.20
N SER A 686 -19.64 -37.75 -63.05
CA SER A 686 -19.61 -39.19 -62.80
C SER A 686 -18.88 -40.01 -63.88
N THR A 687 -18.63 -39.42 -65.06
CA THR A 687 -17.86 -40.00 -66.17
C THR A 687 -16.46 -39.39 -66.34
N GLY A 688 -16.10 -38.36 -65.56
CA GLY A 688 -14.81 -37.67 -65.61
C GLY A 688 -14.59 -36.74 -66.82
N ALA A 689 -15.56 -36.62 -67.73
CA ALA A 689 -15.41 -35.88 -68.99
C ALA A 689 -15.95 -34.43 -68.95
N SER A 690 -16.93 -34.13 -68.09
CA SER A 690 -17.52 -32.81 -67.92
C SER A 690 -17.56 -32.34 -66.46
N ARG A 691 -18.13 -31.16 -66.23
CA ARG A 691 -18.68 -30.75 -64.93
C ARG A 691 -20.15 -31.19 -64.82
N GLU A 692 -20.73 -31.12 -63.62
CA GLU A 692 -22.17 -31.36 -63.35
C GLU A 692 -22.71 -30.31 -62.36
N SER A 693 -24.02 -30.03 -62.37
CA SER A 693 -24.67 -29.02 -61.52
C SER A 693 -24.81 -29.49 -60.08
N TRP A 694 -24.26 -28.74 -59.11
CA TRP A 694 -24.35 -29.08 -57.69
C TRP A 694 -24.87 -27.93 -56.85
N MET A 695 -25.68 -28.23 -55.83
CA MET A 695 -26.29 -27.26 -54.92
C MET A 695 -26.32 -27.83 -53.50
N PHE A 696 -26.06 -26.98 -52.50
CA PHE A 696 -26.09 -27.39 -51.09
C PHE A 696 -26.52 -26.26 -50.16
N LYS A 697 -27.10 -26.64 -49.03
CA LYS A 697 -27.61 -25.72 -48.00
C LYS A 697 -26.84 -25.89 -46.70
N LEU A 698 -26.38 -24.79 -46.13
CA LEU A 698 -25.59 -24.72 -44.89
C LEU A 698 -26.36 -24.06 -43.76
N SER A 699 -26.05 -24.43 -42.52
CA SER A 699 -26.51 -23.75 -41.31
C SER A 699 -25.88 -22.36 -41.17
N LYS A 700 -26.61 -21.40 -40.59
CA LYS A 700 -26.09 -20.06 -40.33
C LYS A 700 -25.13 -19.98 -39.14
N SER A 701 -25.35 -20.82 -38.13
CA SER A 701 -24.61 -20.78 -36.85
C SER A 701 -23.14 -21.18 -36.98
N ASP A 702 -22.87 -22.19 -37.79
CA ASP A 702 -21.60 -22.95 -37.80
C ASP A 702 -21.16 -23.43 -39.19
N GLY A 703 -21.94 -23.14 -40.24
CA GLY A 703 -21.65 -23.58 -41.61
C GLY A 703 -21.85 -25.09 -41.84
N SER A 704 -22.46 -25.83 -40.91
CA SER A 704 -22.71 -27.26 -41.07
C SER A 704 -23.66 -27.58 -42.23
N LEU A 705 -23.43 -28.71 -42.91
CA LEU A 705 -24.20 -29.12 -44.08
C LEU A 705 -25.60 -29.62 -43.69
N LEU A 706 -26.65 -28.93 -44.14
CA LEU A 706 -28.05 -29.31 -43.93
C LEU A 706 -28.53 -30.30 -44.99
N TRP A 707 -28.27 -30.02 -46.28
CA TRP A 707 -28.49 -30.95 -47.39
C TRP A 707 -27.65 -30.60 -48.62
N GLN A 708 -27.48 -31.56 -49.54
CA GLN A 708 -26.90 -31.33 -50.87
C GLN A 708 -27.62 -32.13 -51.96
N LYS A 709 -27.62 -31.60 -53.18
CA LYS A 709 -28.29 -32.17 -54.36
C LYS A 709 -27.51 -31.92 -55.64
N GLN A 710 -27.53 -32.93 -56.49
CA GLN A 710 -27.29 -32.83 -57.93
C GLN A 710 -28.62 -32.51 -58.62
N LEU A 711 -28.65 -31.57 -59.58
CA LEU A 711 -29.92 -31.15 -60.20
C LEU A 711 -30.36 -31.98 -61.42
N ASP A 712 -29.45 -32.65 -62.14
CA ASP A 712 -29.84 -33.55 -63.24
C ASP A 712 -28.80 -34.67 -63.52
N LYS A 713 -29.28 -35.73 -64.19
CA LYS A 713 -28.54 -36.91 -64.69
C LYS A 713 -28.99 -37.35 -66.10
N THR A 714 -29.41 -36.43 -66.99
CA THR A 714 -29.88 -36.74 -68.36
C THR A 714 -28.83 -37.36 -69.31
N GLY A 715 -27.60 -37.62 -68.87
CA GLY A 715 -26.59 -38.34 -69.66
C GLY A 715 -25.94 -37.51 -70.78
N ARG A 716 -26.15 -36.19 -70.77
CA ARG A 716 -25.39 -35.19 -71.55
C ARG A 716 -24.69 -34.24 -70.58
N ALA A 717 -23.65 -33.54 -71.03
CA ALA A 717 -22.81 -32.71 -70.15
C ALA A 717 -23.57 -31.47 -69.62
N THR A 718 -23.98 -31.49 -68.35
CA THR A 718 -24.80 -30.41 -67.75
C THR A 718 -23.97 -29.35 -67.00
N PRO A 719 -24.42 -28.08 -66.97
CA PRO A 719 -23.67 -26.93 -66.45
C PRO A 719 -23.18 -26.96 -65.01
N ALA A 720 -22.23 -26.08 -64.70
CA ALA A 720 -22.08 -25.50 -63.35
C ALA A 720 -23.24 -24.55 -63.03
N ILE A 721 -23.74 -24.51 -61.78
CA ILE A 721 -24.67 -23.45 -61.36
C ILE A 721 -23.85 -22.17 -61.19
N GLN A 722 -23.98 -21.22 -62.14
CA GLN A 722 -23.20 -19.98 -62.16
C GLN A 722 -23.85 -18.84 -61.36
N SER A 723 -25.16 -18.93 -61.14
CA SER A 723 -25.97 -17.92 -60.49
C SER A 723 -27.16 -18.60 -59.79
N LEU A 724 -27.36 -18.25 -58.51
CA LEU A 724 -28.59 -18.45 -57.77
C LEU A 724 -29.26 -17.08 -57.57
N VAL A 725 -30.56 -17.01 -57.80
CA VAL A 725 -31.35 -15.77 -57.65
C VAL A 725 -32.64 -16.11 -56.93
N VAL A 726 -32.95 -15.42 -55.83
CA VAL A 726 -34.26 -15.52 -55.15
C VAL A 726 -35.27 -14.67 -55.91
N SER A 727 -36.50 -15.16 -56.13
CA SER A 727 -37.58 -14.35 -56.70
C SER A 727 -37.99 -13.21 -55.74
N ALA A 728 -38.52 -12.11 -56.27
CA ALA A 728 -38.91 -10.93 -55.47
C ALA A 728 -40.00 -11.22 -54.40
N ASP A 729 -40.78 -12.28 -54.57
CA ASP A 729 -41.77 -12.78 -53.60
C ASP A 729 -41.18 -13.78 -52.57
N GLY A 730 -39.88 -14.11 -52.66
CA GLY A 730 -39.19 -15.08 -51.84
C GLY A 730 -39.57 -16.55 -52.08
N ALA A 731 -40.47 -16.84 -53.03
CA ALA A 731 -41.10 -18.16 -53.15
C ALA A 731 -40.16 -19.23 -53.74
N PHE A 732 -39.27 -18.86 -54.65
CA PHE A 732 -38.40 -19.80 -55.38
C PHE A 732 -36.99 -19.26 -55.56
N VAL A 733 -36.02 -20.17 -55.77
CA VAL A 733 -34.66 -19.82 -56.19
C VAL A 733 -34.43 -20.31 -57.61
N TRP A 734 -34.03 -19.42 -58.50
CA TRP A 734 -33.63 -19.75 -59.86
C TRP A 734 -32.17 -20.19 -59.90
N GLY A 735 -31.92 -21.43 -60.29
CA GLY A 735 -30.59 -21.94 -60.64
C GLY A 735 -30.35 -21.83 -62.14
N VAL A 736 -29.24 -21.20 -62.54
CA VAL A 736 -28.93 -20.89 -63.95
C VAL A 736 -27.55 -21.41 -64.38
N GLY A 737 -27.46 -21.99 -65.59
CA GLY A 737 -26.20 -22.43 -66.19
C GLY A 737 -26.31 -22.88 -67.66
N THR A 738 -25.16 -23.01 -68.34
CA THR A 738 -25.01 -23.37 -69.77
C THR A 738 -24.68 -24.85 -70.03
N ASN A 739 -25.57 -25.58 -70.71
CA ASN A 739 -25.28 -26.86 -71.40
C ASN A 739 -24.53 -26.56 -72.72
N GLU A 740 -24.08 -27.59 -73.45
CA GLU A 740 -23.16 -27.50 -74.59
C GLU A 740 -23.57 -26.51 -75.71
N TYR A 741 -24.85 -26.14 -75.83
CA TYR A 741 -25.35 -25.09 -76.75
C TYR A 741 -26.55 -24.29 -76.19
N GLU A 742 -26.92 -24.47 -74.91
CA GLU A 742 -28.23 -24.05 -74.39
C GLU A 742 -28.14 -23.55 -72.96
N LEU A 743 -28.87 -22.48 -72.63
CA LEU A 743 -29.04 -22.04 -71.26
C LEU A 743 -30.19 -22.82 -70.60
N VAL A 744 -30.00 -23.25 -69.35
CA VAL A 744 -31.08 -23.78 -68.52
C VAL A 744 -31.30 -22.86 -67.31
N ALA A 745 -32.55 -22.45 -67.10
CA ALA A 745 -33.00 -21.77 -65.89
C ALA A 745 -34.06 -22.62 -65.19
N VAL A 746 -33.84 -22.98 -63.93
CA VAL A 746 -34.71 -23.87 -63.15
C VAL A 746 -35.20 -23.16 -61.88
N PRO A 747 -36.51 -22.95 -61.70
CA PRO A 747 -37.07 -22.47 -60.43
C PRO A 747 -37.14 -23.64 -59.43
N LEU A 748 -36.59 -23.43 -58.24
CA LEU A 748 -36.38 -24.45 -57.22
C LEU A 748 -37.06 -24.05 -55.91
N ASP A 749 -37.60 -25.03 -55.21
CA ASP A 749 -38.07 -24.94 -53.83
C ASP A 749 -36.86 -24.70 -52.89
N PRO A 750 -36.79 -23.59 -52.13
CA PRO A 750 -35.65 -23.26 -51.25
C PRO A 750 -35.56 -24.13 -49.99
N ALA A 751 -36.63 -24.83 -49.60
CA ALA A 751 -36.62 -25.75 -48.47
C ALA A 751 -36.09 -27.13 -48.90
N THR A 752 -36.59 -27.68 -50.01
CA THR A 752 -36.27 -29.05 -50.45
C THR A 752 -35.22 -29.16 -51.55
N GLY A 753 -34.94 -28.10 -52.30
CA GLY A 753 -34.09 -28.12 -53.50
C GLY A 753 -34.66 -28.97 -54.64
N ALA A 754 -35.99 -29.12 -54.75
CA ALA A 754 -36.66 -29.75 -55.88
C ALA A 754 -37.13 -28.70 -56.90
N VAL A 755 -37.44 -29.12 -58.14
CA VAL A 755 -38.07 -28.23 -59.13
C VAL A 755 -39.45 -27.80 -58.61
N ALA A 756 -39.73 -26.50 -58.67
CA ALA A 756 -40.95 -25.90 -58.14
C ALA A 756 -42.22 -26.49 -58.80
N SER A 757 -43.18 -26.94 -57.99
CA SER A 757 -44.39 -27.60 -58.49
C SER A 757 -45.22 -26.68 -59.39
N GLY A 758 -45.50 -27.10 -60.62
CA GLY A 758 -46.24 -26.31 -61.60
C GLY A 758 -45.39 -25.31 -62.39
N LYS A 759 -44.07 -25.27 -62.16
CA LYS A 759 -43.10 -24.60 -63.02
C LYS A 759 -42.27 -25.66 -63.78
N SER A 760 -41.75 -25.30 -64.95
CA SER A 760 -40.85 -26.15 -65.74
C SER A 760 -39.40 -25.69 -65.59
N ALA A 761 -38.44 -26.53 -65.96
CA ALA A 761 -37.12 -26.04 -66.37
C ALA A 761 -37.26 -25.35 -67.74
N PHE A 762 -36.67 -24.17 -67.90
CA PHE A 762 -36.70 -23.41 -69.14
C PHE A 762 -35.36 -23.54 -69.87
N MET A 763 -35.40 -24.09 -71.08
CA MET A 763 -34.23 -24.28 -71.94
C MET A 763 -34.26 -23.25 -73.07
N PHE A 764 -33.17 -22.49 -73.22
CA PHE A 764 -33.02 -21.45 -74.24
C PHE A 764 -31.85 -21.80 -75.16
N GLY A 765 -32.16 -22.33 -76.34
CA GLY A 765 -31.19 -22.51 -77.42
C GLY A 765 -30.96 -21.20 -78.17
N MET A 766 -29.74 -20.65 -78.08
CA MET A 766 -29.39 -19.33 -78.62
C MET A 766 -29.02 -19.36 -80.13
N GLY A 767 -29.49 -20.38 -80.87
CA GLY A 767 -29.27 -20.51 -82.33
C GLY A 767 -27.82 -20.76 -82.78
N SER A 768 -26.91 -20.94 -81.82
CA SER A 768 -25.47 -21.13 -82.02
C SER A 768 -25.10 -22.59 -82.36
N ALA A 769 -24.04 -22.78 -83.15
CA ALA A 769 -23.40 -24.07 -83.38
C ALA A 769 -22.07 -24.22 -82.59
N GLN A 770 -21.87 -23.38 -81.58
CA GLN A 770 -20.72 -23.36 -80.68
C GLN A 770 -21.17 -23.16 -79.23
N PRO A 771 -20.43 -23.68 -78.23
CA PRO A 771 -20.82 -23.56 -76.83
C PRO A 771 -20.82 -22.11 -76.35
N ASP A 772 -21.95 -21.75 -75.74
CA ASP A 772 -22.24 -20.45 -75.14
C ASP A 772 -21.88 -20.50 -73.64
N SER A 773 -21.47 -19.37 -73.04
CA SER A 773 -20.74 -19.41 -71.75
C SER A 773 -20.91 -18.19 -70.83
N TRP A 774 -20.58 -18.39 -69.55
CA TRP A 774 -20.66 -17.41 -68.45
C TRP A 774 -22.03 -16.77 -68.24
N ALA A 775 -23.08 -17.57 -68.34
CA ALA A 775 -24.42 -17.08 -68.06
C ALA A 775 -24.63 -16.74 -66.58
N ARG A 776 -25.23 -15.58 -66.31
CA ARG A 776 -25.72 -15.16 -65.00
C ARG A 776 -27.13 -14.59 -65.11
N ALA A 777 -27.80 -14.49 -63.96
CA ALA A 777 -29.13 -13.94 -63.86
C ALA A 777 -29.22 -12.86 -62.76
N ALA A 778 -30.20 -11.98 -62.91
CA ALA A 778 -30.67 -11.04 -61.90
C ALA A 778 -32.18 -11.22 -61.69
N ALA A 779 -32.64 -11.02 -60.46
CA ALA A 779 -34.07 -10.87 -60.19
C ALA A 779 -34.56 -9.56 -60.83
N MET A 780 -35.81 -9.56 -61.26
CA MET A 780 -36.53 -8.34 -61.65
C MET A 780 -37.61 -8.05 -60.60
N ASP A 781 -37.94 -6.78 -60.40
CA ASP A 781 -38.92 -6.34 -59.39
C ASP A 781 -40.34 -6.87 -59.65
N ASP A 782 -40.67 -7.21 -60.90
CA ASP A 782 -41.92 -7.90 -61.26
C ASP A 782 -41.94 -9.42 -60.96
N GLY A 783 -40.93 -9.90 -60.22
CA GLY A 783 -40.69 -11.31 -59.93
C GLY A 783 -40.13 -12.10 -61.13
N GLY A 784 -39.83 -11.41 -62.23
CA GLY A 784 -39.18 -11.95 -63.41
C GLY A 784 -37.69 -12.21 -63.21
N LEU A 785 -37.02 -12.51 -64.34
CA LEU A 785 -35.61 -12.86 -64.37
C LEU A 785 -34.95 -12.26 -65.61
N LEU A 786 -33.93 -11.42 -65.42
CA LEU A 786 -33.03 -11.03 -66.52
C LEU A 786 -31.91 -12.05 -66.61
N LEU A 787 -31.74 -12.60 -67.81
CA LEU A 787 -30.68 -13.53 -68.17
C LEU A 787 -29.65 -12.80 -69.02
N THR A 788 -28.37 -13.00 -68.73
CA THR A 788 -27.25 -12.49 -69.53
C THR A 788 -26.24 -13.59 -69.77
N SER A 789 -25.72 -13.71 -71.00
CA SER A 789 -24.80 -14.76 -71.42
C SER A 789 -23.91 -14.31 -72.58
N THR A 790 -22.83 -15.04 -72.87
CA THR A 790 -22.04 -14.89 -74.08
C THR A 790 -22.48 -15.91 -75.13
N SER A 791 -23.01 -15.45 -76.26
CA SER A 791 -23.38 -16.32 -77.39
C SER A 791 -22.31 -16.30 -78.48
N LYS A 792 -21.95 -17.47 -79.01
CA LYS A 792 -20.80 -17.68 -79.89
C LYS A 792 -21.21 -17.89 -81.35
N GLY A 793 -21.51 -16.80 -82.02
CA GLY A 793 -21.72 -16.78 -83.47
C GLY A 793 -20.52 -17.33 -84.25
N ALA A 794 -20.76 -17.82 -85.48
CA ALA A 794 -19.78 -18.54 -86.30
C ALA A 794 -18.52 -17.74 -86.67
N THR A 795 -18.51 -16.42 -86.48
CA THR A 795 -17.37 -15.53 -86.74
C THR A 795 -16.96 -14.64 -85.55
N PHE A 796 -17.87 -14.32 -84.63
CA PHE A 796 -17.63 -13.47 -83.45
C PHE A 796 -18.57 -13.87 -82.29
N THR A 797 -18.16 -13.70 -81.03
CA THR A 797 -19.12 -13.75 -79.91
C THR A 797 -19.88 -12.43 -79.77
N SER A 798 -21.10 -12.51 -79.25
CA SER A 798 -21.96 -11.38 -78.92
C SER A 798 -22.55 -11.56 -77.53
N LEU A 799 -22.79 -10.44 -76.83
CA LEU A 799 -23.59 -10.45 -75.61
C LEU A 799 -25.03 -10.82 -75.99
N TRP A 800 -25.61 -11.81 -75.32
CA TRP A 800 -27.03 -12.10 -75.38
C TRP A 800 -27.68 -11.76 -74.03
N ALA A 801 -28.85 -11.14 -74.09
CA ALA A 801 -29.68 -10.91 -72.91
C ALA A 801 -31.16 -11.18 -73.21
N ALA A 802 -31.89 -11.68 -72.21
CA ALA A 802 -33.33 -11.92 -72.31
C ALA A 802 -34.03 -11.66 -70.98
N ARG A 803 -35.20 -11.02 -71.02
CA ARG A 803 -36.05 -10.77 -69.85
C ARG A 803 -37.18 -11.78 -69.83
N LEU A 804 -37.30 -12.54 -68.74
CA LEU A 804 -38.42 -13.43 -68.46
C LEU A 804 -39.38 -12.75 -67.48
N SER A 805 -40.67 -12.96 -67.66
CA SER A 805 -41.68 -12.70 -66.61
C SER A 805 -41.59 -13.73 -65.48
N SER A 806 -42.22 -13.45 -64.34
CA SER A 806 -42.37 -14.40 -63.21
C SER A 806 -43.06 -15.73 -63.56
N SER A 807 -43.73 -15.80 -64.72
CA SER A 807 -44.27 -17.04 -65.30
C SER A 807 -43.23 -17.91 -66.03
N GLY A 808 -42.05 -17.37 -66.34
CA GLY A 808 -41.03 -17.95 -67.23
C GLY A 808 -41.22 -17.66 -68.72
N THR A 809 -42.25 -16.89 -69.08
CA THR A 809 -42.47 -16.44 -70.47
C THR A 809 -41.48 -15.34 -70.84
N VAL A 810 -40.78 -15.48 -71.98
CA VAL A 810 -39.87 -14.46 -72.54
C VAL A 810 -40.65 -13.21 -72.92
N ALA A 811 -40.29 -12.07 -72.35
CA ALA A 811 -40.81 -10.75 -72.73
C ALA A 811 -40.05 -10.19 -73.94
N TRP A 812 -38.71 -10.23 -73.88
CA TRP A 812 -37.82 -9.91 -75.00
C TRP A 812 -36.51 -10.70 -74.91
N GLN A 813 -35.83 -10.84 -76.05
CA GLN A 813 -34.44 -11.28 -76.13
C GLN A 813 -33.69 -10.48 -77.21
N LYS A 814 -32.42 -10.14 -76.95
CA LYS A 814 -31.61 -9.23 -77.76
C LYS A 814 -30.16 -9.73 -77.83
N TYR A 815 -29.48 -9.40 -78.93
CA TYR A 815 -28.05 -9.63 -79.11
C TYR A 815 -27.35 -8.28 -79.30
N PHE A 816 -26.26 -8.04 -78.56
CA PHE A 816 -25.50 -6.81 -78.55
C PHE A 816 -24.04 -7.08 -78.98
N GLY A 817 -23.50 -6.24 -79.86
CA GLY A 817 -22.12 -6.37 -80.37
C GLY A 817 -21.97 -6.50 -81.89
N GLY A 818 -22.98 -6.18 -82.71
CA GLY A 818 -22.93 -6.37 -84.18
C GLY A 818 -21.76 -5.70 -84.94
N THR A 819 -21.04 -4.76 -84.33
CA THR A 819 -19.78 -4.16 -84.85
C THR A 819 -18.60 -4.25 -83.87
N ILE A 820 -18.78 -4.96 -82.75
CA ILE A 820 -17.80 -5.11 -81.67
C ILE A 820 -17.46 -6.60 -81.57
N ALA A 821 -16.24 -6.97 -81.95
CA ALA A 821 -15.83 -8.36 -81.96
C ALA A 821 -15.79 -8.92 -80.53
N ASN A 822 -16.27 -10.15 -80.36
CA ASN A 822 -16.15 -10.92 -79.13
C ASN A 822 -16.74 -10.25 -77.88
N ALA A 823 -17.94 -9.67 -77.98
CA ALA A 823 -18.63 -9.14 -76.82
C ALA A 823 -19.10 -10.27 -75.88
N THR A 824 -19.02 -10.03 -74.57
CA THR A 824 -19.35 -10.98 -73.50
C THR A 824 -20.19 -10.31 -72.41
N GLY A 825 -21.13 -11.06 -71.83
CA GLY A 825 -21.85 -10.68 -70.61
C GLY A 825 -21.33 -11.47 -69.41
N MET A 826 -21.17 -10.81 -68.27
CA MET A 826 -20.61 -11.40 -67.05
C MET A 826 -21.48 -11.17 -65.80
N SER A 827 -22.23 -10.07 -65.75
CA SER A 827 -23.24 -9.80 -64.71
C SER A 827 -24.28 -8.81 -65.20
N SER A 828 -25.44 -8.80 -64.56
CA SER A 828 -26.50 -7.81 -64.75
C SER A 828 -27.21 -7.51 -63.44
N VAL A 829 -27.95 -6.40 -63.40
CA VAL A 829 -28.78 -5.96 -62.25
C VAL A 829 -29.87 -4.99 -62.74
N GLU A 830 -31.06 -5.01 -62.12
CA GLU A 830 -32.07 -3.94 -62.25
C GLU A 830 -31.83 -2.92 -61.13
N GLY A 831 -31.84 -1.62 -61.45
CA GLY A 831 -31.69 -0.53 -60.47
C GLY A 831 -33.03 0.03 -60.01
N ASP A 832 -33.02 0.75 -58.88
CA ASP A 832 -34.19 1.38 -58.26
C ASP A 832 -34.94 2.39 -59.18
N ASP A 833 -34.34 2.82 -60.29
CA ASP A 833 -34.96 3.64 -61.35
C ASP A 833 -35.70 2.82 -62.42
N GLY A 834 -35.71 1.49 -62.30
CA GLY A 834 -36.25 0.56 -63.29
C GLY A 834 -35.37 0.36 -64.52
N ARG A 835 -34.11 0.82 -64.51
CA ARG A 835 -33.15 0.54 -65.59
C ARG A 835 -32.42 -0.77 -65.36
N VAL A 836 -32.15 -1.47 -66.46
CA VAL A 836 -31.31 -2.67 -66.49
C VAL A 836 -29.88 -2.27 -66.79
N TYR A 837 -28.93 -2.66 -65.95
CA TYR A 837 -27.50 -2.55 -66.21
C TYR A 837 -26.90 -3.92 -66.52
N ILE A 838 -26.07 -4.00 -67.57
CA ILE A 838 -25.34 -5.21 -67.98
C ILE A 838 -23.84 -4.86 -68.08
N VAL A 839 -22.99 -5.70 -67.49
CA VAL A 839 -21.52 -5.52 -67.50
C VAL A 839 -20.80 -6.73 -68.07
N GLY A 840 -19.62 -6.47 -68.65
CA GLY A 840 -18.77 -7.50 -69.23
C GLY A 840 -17.57 -6.92 -69.97
N SER A 841 -17.15 -7.60 -71.05
CA SER A 841 -15.97 -7.19 -71.83
C SER A 841 -15.95 -7.70 -73.27
N GLY A 842 -14.98 -7.25 -74.06
CA GLY A 842 -14.76 -7.74 -75.43
C GLY A 842 -13.83 -6.83 -76.23
N THR A 843 -13.72 -7.06 -77.54
CA THR A 843 -12.72 -6.41 -78.41
C THR A 843 -13.34 -5.45 -79.44
N ASP A 844 -13.07 -4.14 -79.33
CA ASP A 844 -13.24 -3.24 -80.48
C ASP A 844 -12.27 -3.68 -81.61
N ALA A 845 -12.69 -3.61 -82.88
CA ALA A 845 -12.01 -4.29 -84.00
C ALA A 845 -10.58 -3.78 -84.38
N ALA A 846 -10.04 -2.84 -83.62
CA ALA A 846 -8.68 -2.32 -83.73
C ALA A 846 -7.87 -2.42 -82.41
N ALA A 847 -8.41 -3.09 -81.38
CA ALA A 847 -7.78 -3.24 -80.06
C ALA A 847 -7.02 -4.57 -79.93
N VAL A 848 -5.97 -4.58 -79.12
CA VAL A 848 -5.06 -5.74 -78.91
C VAL A 848 -5.47 -6.61 -77.70
N GLY A 849 -6.67 -6.38 -77.15
CA GLY A 849 -7.17 -7.07 -75.95
C GLY A 849 -8.56 -6.56 -75.52
N PRO A 850 -9.18 -7.20 -74.51
CA PRO A 850 -10.55 -6.91 -74.11
C PRO A 850 -10.68 -5.60 -73.29
N ASN A 851 -11.67 -4.78 -73.65
CA ASN A 851 -12.08 -3.58 -72.92
C ASN A 851 -13.26 -3.89 -71.99
N CYS A 852 -13.34 -3.22 -70.84
CA CYS A 852 -14.51 -3.24 -69.95
C CYS A 852 -15.64 -2.34 -70.46
N TRP A 853 -16.90 -2.79 -70.38
CA TRP A 853 -18.07 -1.96 -70.69
C TRP A 853 -19.24 -2.16 -69.73
N ILE A 854 -20.10 -1.15 -69.70
CA ILE A 854 -21.43 -1.17 -69.10
C ILE A 854 -22.43 -0.76 -70.20
N LEU A 855 -23.56 -1.45 -70.26
CA LEU A 855 -24.69 -1.17 -71.14
C LEU A 855 -25.96 -1.01 -70.31
N SER A 856 -26.84 -0.10 -70.72
CA SER A 856 -28.10 0.22 -70.03
C SER A 856 -29.30 0.16 -70.98
N PRO A 857 -29.78 -1.04 -71.37
CA PRO A 857 -31.00 -1.17 -72.16
C PRO A 857 -32.26 -0.83 -71.34
N ASP A 858 -33.29 -0.35 -72.02
CA ASP A 858 -34.65 -0.22 -71.49
C ASP A 858 -35.17 -1.58 -71.01
N ALA A 859 -35.68 -1.64 -69.79
CA ALA A 859 -36.18 -2.87 -69.19
C ALA A 859 -37.44 -3.41 -69.90
N GLY A 860 -38.26 -2.55 -70.51
CA GLY A 860 -39.50 -2.96 -71.18
C GLY A 860 -39.30 -3.63 -72.54
N THR A 861 -38.32 -3.17 -73.32
CA THR A 861 -38.13 -3.52 -74.74
C THR A 861 -36.75 -4.12 -75.07
N GLY A 862 -35.72 -3.83 -74.27
CA GLY A 862 -34.34 -4.24 -74.49
C GLY A 862 -33.56 -3.39 -75.52
N ASP A 863 -34.05 -2.19 -75.88
CA ASP A 863 -33.35 -1.24 -76.76
C ASP A 863 -32.54 -0.19 -75.97
N LEU A 864 -31.68 0.60 -76.62
CA LEU A 864 -30.73 1.53 -75.95
C LEU A 864 -31.15 3.00 -76.08
N GLU A 865 -31.03 3.78 -75.00
CA GLU A 865 -31.38 5.22 -74.94
C GLU A 865 -30.25 6.17 -75.42
N GLU A 866 -30.57 7.46 -75.57
CA GLU A 866 -29.66 8.55 -75.98
C GLU A 866 -29.76 9.75 -75.00
N LEU A 867 -28.65 10.46 -74.74
CA LEU A 867 -28.50 11.44 -73.64
C LEU A 867 -27.85 12.77 -74.06
N ASP A 868 -28.15 13.85 -73.32
CA ASP A 868 -27.83 15.25 -73.68
C ASP A 868 -27.06 16.02 -72.56
N ARG A 869 -26.59 17.26 -72.84
CA ARG A 869 -25.52 17.97 -72.11
C ARG A 869 -25.98 19.14 -71.21
N ALA A 870 -25.18 19.48 -70.18
CA ALA A 870 -24.31 20.69 -70.14
C ALA A 870 -24.07 21.35 -68.74
N ALA A 871 -22.80 21.58 -68.38
CA ALA A 871 -22.34 22.66 -67.49
C ALA A 871 -20.81 22.88 -67.67
N THR A 872 -20.30 24.12 -67.52
CA THR A 872 -18.88 24.46 -67.78
C THR A 872 -18.13 24.99 -66.56
N LEU A 873 -16.92 24.48 -66.31
CA LEU A 873 -15.88 25.15 -65.54
C LEU A 873 -14.73 25.57 -66.47
N THR A 874 -14.08 26.69 -66.18
CA THR A 874 -13.06 27.32 -67.06
C THR A 874 -11.70 26.63 -67.01
N MET A 875 -11.06 26.43 -68.16
CA MET A 875 -9.79 25.73 -68.26
C MET A 875 -8.58 26.54 -67.75
N ALA A 876 -7.79 25.91 -66.87
CA ALA A 876 -6.36 26.18 -66.64
C ALA A 876 -5.47 25.00 -67.10
N THR A 877 -5.97 24.22 -68.07
CA THR A 877 -5.26 23.89 -69.32
C THR A 877 -3.82 23.27 -69.25
N ILE A 878 -3.52 22.08 -69.82
CA ILE A 878 -2.17 21.66 -70.35
C ILE A 878 -2.29 20.86 -71.69
N THR A 879 -1.26 20.89 -72.56
CA THR A 879 -1.31 20.51 -73.99
C THR A 879 -1.57 19.02 -74.24
N GLY A 880 -2.80 18.64 -74.56
CA GLY A 880 -3.14 17.27 -74.94
C GLY A 880 -2.84 16.95 -76.41
N ILE A 881 -1.81 16.13 -76.68
CA ILE A 881 -1.67 15.42 -77.96
C ILE A 881 -2.38 14.07 -77.86
N VAL A 882 -3.54 13.99 -78.54
CA VAL A 882 -4.05 12.87 -79.34
C VAL A 882 -3.92 11.43 -78.80
N SER A 883 -5.07 10.77 -78.73
CA SER A 883 -5.30 9.32 -78.72
C SER A 883 -4.86 8.50 -77.49
N SER A 884 -5.84 8.07 -76.71
CA SER A 884 -6.09 6.64 -76.44
C SER A 884 -7.46 6.47 -75.77
N ALA A 885 -8.06 5.29 -75.88
CA ALA A 885 -9.42 5.03 -75.40
C ALA A 885 -9.53 5.06 -73.87
N THR A 886 -10.64 5.60 -73.36
CA THR A 886 -11.03 5.50 -71.95
C THR A 886 -11.51 4.08 -71.64
N SER A 887 -10.66 3.29 -70.98
CA SER A 887 -10.73 1.82 -70.87
C SER A 887 -11.86 1.25 -69.96
N CYS A 888 -12.77 2.10 -69.48
CA CYS A 888 -14.12 1.73 -69.03
C CYS A 888 -15.08 2.81 -69.55
N ALA A 889 -15.66 2.59 -70.73
CA ALA A 889 -16.55 3.57 -71.37
C ALA A 889 -18.02 3.24 -71.09
N TRP A 890 -18.76 4.17 -70.51
CA TRP A 890 -20.22 4.17 -70.55
C TRP A 890 -20.63 4.59 -71.96
N LYS A 891 -21.01 3.63 -72.80
CA LYS A 891 -20.84 3.75 -74.27
C LYS A 891 -21.99 4.49 -74.97
N SER A 892 -22.15 5.77 -74.61
CA SER A 892 -22.60 6.87 -75.47
C SER A 892 -21.37 7.56 -76.17
N ARG A 893 -20.99 8.89 -76.03
CA ARG A 893 -20.41 9.69 -77.19
C ARG A 893 -19.25 10.81 -77.26
N THR A 894 -18.51 11.45 -76.29
CA THR A 894 -17.64 12.72 -76.60
C THR A 894 -16.16 12.94 -76.03
N VAL A 895 -15.45 14.12 -76.24
CA VAL A 895 -13.92 14.30 -76.35
C VAL A 895 -13.19 15.70 -76.05
N ASP A 896 -11.85 15.72 -75.72
CA ASP A 896 -10.65 16.64 -76.08
C ASP A 896 -10.06 17.92 -75.29
N THR A 897 -8.79 18.38 -75.61
CA THR A 897 -7.97 19.69 -75.34
C THR A 897 -7.01 19.88 -74.07
N ILE A 898 -6.03 20.83 -73.73
CA ILE A 898 -5.03 21.95 -74.16
C ILE A 898 -4.57 22.79 -72.85
N THR A 899 -3.55 23.66 -72.41
CA THR A 899 -2.08 24.21 -72.45
C THR A 899 -1.59 25.21 -71.24
N THR A 900 -0.66 24.98 -70.22
CA THR A 900 -0.05 25.93 -69.11
C THR A 900 1.26 25.51 -68.24
N GLU A 901 1.63 26.13 -67.04
CA GLU A 901 2.87 26.09 -66.11
C GLU A 901 2.61 26.48 -64.55
N LEU A 902 3.42 26.70 -63.43
CA LEU A 902 4.87 26.78 -62.89
C LEU A 902 5.00 26.87 -61.26
N SER A 903 6.18 26.99 -60.51
CA SER A 903 6.35 27.06 -58.96
C SER A 903 7.72 27.55 -58.24
N ALA A 904 7.90 27.66 -56.85
CA ALA A 904 9.13 28.17 -56.05
C ALA A 904 9.26 27.94 -54.43
N SER A 905 10.40 28.25 -53.68
CA SER A 905 10.67 28.01 -52.16
C SER A 905 11.92 28.71 -51.37
N ILE A 906 12.10 28.69 -49.98
CA ILE A 906 13.28 29.27 -49.14
C ILE A 906 13.60 28.73 -47.62
N SER A 907 14.46 29.32 -46.69
CA SER A 907 15.23 28.61 -45.56
C SER A 907 15.91 29.34 -44.28
N VAL A 908 17.02 28.75 -43.73
CA VAL A 908 18.09 29.12 -42.70
C VAL A 908 17.90 28.68 -41.21
N THR A 909 18.88 28.49 -40.27
CA THR A 909 20.34 28.86 -40.08
C THR A 909 21.15 27.82 -39.18
N SER A 910 22.34 28.12 -38.58
CA SER A 910 23.25 27.17 -37.84
C SER A 910 24.21 27.78 -36.74
N PHE A 911 25.09 26.98 -36.08
CA PHE A 911 26.25 27.34 -35.19
C PHE A 911 27.54 26.68 -35.73
#